data_AF-A0A935EY89-F1
#
_entry.id   AF-A0A935EY89-F1
#
_cell.length_a   1.000
_cell.length_b   1.000
_cell.length_c   1.000
_cell.angle_alpha   90.00
_cell.angle_beta   90.00
_cell.angle_gamma   90.00
#
_symmetry.space_group_name_H-M   'P 1'
#
loop_
_entity.id
_entity.type
_entity.pdbx_description
1 polymer ?
#
loop_
_entity_poly.entity_id
_entity_poly.type
_entity_poly.pdbx_seq_one_letter_code
_entity_poly.pdbx_strand_id
1 'polypeptide(L)'
;MSSISRTGRLIAVVILVAAVVFLIQQGQLMRAQKKDYLSRELRGRVEKLKVEAAAPSETPAVLVGRLQTLWEWVNAWALTGGKVPVDIPAGIATWFRLLRNAEPNIAAAQFRPISDQITRYTHEFKLLDETPDALGKLALSKPGPYRSGDYVTFEQTWTVGGLPMAEGGGLLLTVGRGSSPQVTDAAGDDFVTIRSSNPAARFEVEKDWGQWTGFITRQTLNFRLRGASLKKGDTVTIRYGDTSRGSKGVKLQPASNDQVFFPIHLDMEGKGFPMTPPWPSVVVLGAAEIQYVNAVAPSVVRTGESFALAVRSEDRVKNLSSATTPEYQVLLNNQPLKNISAGSPAMNVLAGLKIDKPGVYRFQIRSTDGKLSGQSNPILVEDSPSNRIYWGETHGHSGFSEGYGSADGYFRFGRDVARLDFLTLSEHDLWMDDFEWKTMQEATRRYLSPGKFTTILGYEWTGSNPIGGHHNVFFSSTEARRAPLQETVDLDELYKKLRSLHDPKEVLIIPHAHQSGDWNRNDADMERLAEIQSGHGTFEYFGNKYLQNGFEVGFVGASDNHNGHPGYSGMGNRQLGGLAAVMAPRNTSEEVFKGLRNRRTYATTGERIILDVDLNGVKMGQRQAGANERKLRARVHGTEPIDTIDVIKNGKVVYSRRYLETSIQPRVWVQVKLEAPAEVFNGHKNPRQARIWRGSIEVKGARLVGFKEPWFAQPQSYRFARNAQNPNRLDYQLNTRGRGVAMMLELEGADIATELTVQSAATREPDPTDGTTPDMMDRPVADIPAVRHVVRLAELKQGMITFEQVIVQNIDTVQIQLVPGDGALDREFTWADLNQPRDGDYYYLRVTQVDGSMAWTSPFWIGGQARRYTPPAK
;
A
#
# COMPACT_ATOMS: atom_id res chain seq x y z
N MET A 1 37.90 17.20 48.82
CA MET A 1 37.54 18.12 47.71
C MET A 1 37.75 17.36 46.41
N SER A 2 36.73 16.65 45.91
CA SER A 2 36.90 15.67 44.82
C SER A 2 36.44 16.21 43.47
N SER A 3 37.28 15.98 42.49
CA SER A 3 37.13 16.33 41.07
C SER A 3 35.91 15.69 40.43
N ILE A 4 34.94 16.51 40.04
CA ILE A 4 33.94 16.12 39.04
C ILE A 4 34.62 16.16 37.67
N SER A 5 34.57 15.03 36.94
CA SER A 5 35.16 14.90 35.61
C SER A 5 34.57 15.91 34.61
N ARG A 6 35.34 16.29 33.57
CA ARG A 6 34.87 17.19 32.49
C ARG A 6 33.54 16.74 31.88
N THR A 7 33.31 15.42 31.79
CA THR A 7 32.08 14.82 31.28
C THR A 7 30.87 15.07 32.19
N GLY A 8 31.06 15.03 33.52
CA GLY A 8 30.01 15.34 34.49
C GLY A 8 29.58 16.81 34.48
N ARG A 9 30.53 17.74 34.25
CA ARG A 9 30.21 19.17 34.06
C ARG A 9 29.47 19.43 32.76
N LEU A 10 29.81 18.71 31.68
CA LEU A 10 29.12 18.85 30.39
C LEU A 10 27.66 18.37 30.47
N ILE A 11 27.41 17.23 31.12
CA ILE A 11 26.05 16.69 31.32
C ILE A 11 25.22 17.62 32.21
N ALA A 12 25.79 18.16 33.29
CA ALA A 12 25.11 19.12 34.14
C ALA A 12 24.75 20.42 33.40
N VAL A 13 25.65 20.93 32.54
CA VAL A 13 25.38 22.12 31.70
C VAL A 13 24.31 21.81 30.64
N VAL A 14 24.33 20.65 30.00
CA VAL A 14 23.29 20.24 29.03
C VAL A 14 21.92 20.10 29.70
N ILE A 15 21.86 19.52 30.90
CA ILE A 15 20.61 19.40 31.67
C ILE A 15 20.12 20.79 32.11
N LEU A 16 21.01 21.68 32.57
CA LEU A 16 20.65 23.03 32.96
C LEU A 16 20.19 23.87 31.77
N VAL A 17 20.84 23.75 30.61
CA VAL A 17 20.43 24.41 29.36
C VAL A 17 19.10 23.84 28.87
N ALA A 18 18.88 22.52 28.93
CA ALA A 18 17.60 21.92 28.59
C ALA A 18 16.47 22.37 29.54
N ALA A 19 16.75 22.47 30.84
CA ALA A 19 15.79 22.95 31.83
C ALA A 19 15.47 24.45 31.66
N VAL A 20 16.48 25.27 31.34
CA VAL A 20 16.31 26.71 31.06
C VAL A 20 15.59 26.92 29.72
N VAL A 21 15.90 26.15 28.68
CA VAL A 21 15.16 26.17 27.40
C VAL A 21 13.72 25.71 27.61
N PHE A 22 13.48 24.67 28.42
CA PHE A 22 12.14 24.22 28.79
C PHE A 22 11.37 25.28 29.58
N LEU A 23 12.02 25.97 30.53
CA LEU A 23 11.41 27.06 31.30
C LEU A 23 11.18 28.33 30.46
N ILE A 24 12.04 28.62 29.48
CA ILE A 24 11.85 29.71 28.51
C ILE A 24 10.71 29.35 27.53
N GLN A 25 10.62 28.09 27.08
CA GLN A 25 9.50 27.61 26.28
C GLN A 25 8.18 27.65 27.07
N GLN A 26 8.16 27.20 28.32
CA GLN A 26 7.02 27.31 29.24
C GLN A 26 6.66 28.78 29.52
N GLY A 27 7.66 29.65 29.69
CA GLY A 27 7.48 31.09 29.90
C GLY A 27 6.99 31.83 28.64
N GLN A 28 7.37 31.38 27.44
CA GLN A 28 6.83 31.86 26.16
C GLN A 28 5.41 31.32 25.91
N LEU A 29 5.13 30.07 26.29
CA LEU A 29 3.80 29.46 26.27
C LEU A 29 2.81 30.14 27.23
N MET A 30 3.28 30.61 28.40
CA MET A 30 2.45 31.35 29.36
C MET A 30 2.34 32.86 29.06
N ARG A 31 3.29 33.46 28.32
CA ARG A 31 3.25 34.89 27.93
C ARG A 31 2.55 35.16 26.60
N ALA A 32 2.30 34.14 25.78
CA ALA A 32 1.32 34.25 24.71
C ALA A 32 -0.07 34.28 25.37
N GLN A 33 -0.61 35.47 25.60
CA GLN A 33 -2.05 35.69 25.69
C GLN A 33 -2.68 34.88 24.54
N LYS A 34 -3.30 33.73 24.83
CA LYS A 34 -3.66 32.68 23.84
C LYS A 34 -4.31 33.35 22.64
N LYS A 35 -3.53 33.55 21.57
CA LYS A 35 -4.07 34.05 20.32
C LYS A 35 -5.06 32.97 19.89
N ASP A 36 -6.32 33.36 19.75
CA ASP A 36 -7.36 32.48 19.26
C ASP A 36 -6.86 31.76 18.00
N TYR A 37 -7.04 30.43 17.95
CA TYR A 37 -6.61 29.63 16.81
C TYR A 37 -7.52 29.86 15.59
N LEU A 38 -8.71 30.44 15.82
CA LEU A 38 -9.59 30.91 14.77
C LEU A 38 -9.23 32.34 14.34
N SER A 39 -9.35 32.61 13.04
CA SER A 39 -9.38 33.99 12.56
C SER A 39 -10.60 34.71 13.15
N ARG A 40 -10.53 36.04 13.29
CA ARG A 40 -11.65 36.84 13.83
C ARG A 40 -12.96 36.60 13.06
N GLU A 41 -12.87 36.44 11.75
CA GLU A 41 -14.02 36.14 10.88
C GLU A 41 -14.57 34.73 11.13
N LEU A 42 -13.72 33.71 11.16
CA LEU A 42 -14.15 32.33 11.41
C LEU A 42 -14.72 32.19 12.82
N ARG A 43 -14.13 32.82 13.84
CA ARG A 43 -14.67 32.86 15.21
C ARG A 43 -16.09 33.41 15.22
N GLY A 44 -16.35 34.53 14.53
CA GLY A 44 -17.70 35.09 14.44
C GLY A 44 -18.73 34.12 13.81
N ARG A 45 -18.34 33.41 12.75
CA ARG A 45 -19.20 32.38 12.12
C ARG A 45 -19.41 31.16 13.02
N VAL A 46 -18.39 30.72 13.75
CA VAL A 46 -18.46 29.60 14.70
C VAL A 46 -19.41 29.93 15.86
N GLU A 47 -19.30 31.11 16.46
CA GLU A 47 -20.22 31.51 17.55
C GLU A 47 -21.66 31.61 17.06
N LYS A 48 -21.88 32.05 15.82
CA LYS A 48 -23.20 32.01 15.18
C LYS A 48 -23.69 30.56 14.96
N LEU A 49 -22.83 29.68 14.45
CA LEU A 49 -23.17 28.26 14.23
C LEU A 49 -23.54 27.55 15.53
N LYS A 50 -22.84 27.82 16.64
CA LYS A 50 -23.14 27.25 17.97
C LYS A 50 -24.59 27.53 18.42
N VAL A 51 -25.17 28.66 18.02
CA VAL A 51 -26.56 29.02 18.30
C VAL A 51 -27.50 28.41 17.25
N GLU A 52 -27.18 28.58 15.98
CA GLU A 52 -28.07 28.20 14.87
C GLU A 52 -28.21 26.69 14.69
N ALA A 53 -27.17 25.90 14.98
CA ALA A 53 -27.19 24.45 14.83
C ALA A 53 -28.19 23.75 15.77
N ALA A 54 -28.62 24.41 16.85
CA ALA A 54 -29.67 23.88 17.72
C ALA A 54 -31.06 23.87 17.06
N ALA A 55 -31.28 24.71 16.04
CA ALA A 55 -32.49 24.76 15.25
C ALA A 55 -32.28 23.99 13.92
N PRO A 56 -32.97 22.85 13.71
CA PRO A 56 -32.82 22.07 12.50
C PRO A 56 -33.21 22.85 11.24
N SER A 57 -32.57 22.54 10.11
CA SER A 57 -32.92 23.11 8.81
C SER A 57 -32.97 22.03 7.74
N GLU A 58 -33.84 22.21 6.76
CA GLU A 58 -33.97 21.35 5.58
C GLU A 58 -33.67 22.12 4.28
N THR A 59 -33.21 23.37 4.40
CA THR A 59 -32.92 24.24 3.25
C THR A 59 -31.47 24.04 2.79
N PRO A 60 -31.21 23.54 1.56
CA PRO A 60 -29.86 23.20 1.13
C PRO A 60 -28.85 24.35 1.24
N ALA A 61 -29.23 25.57 0.83
CA ALA A 61 -28.35 26.73 0.92
C ALA A 61 -27.94 27.09 2.36
N VAL A 62 -28.85 26.94 3.33
CA VAL A 62 -28.56 27.16 4.76
C VAL A 62 -27.61 26.08 5.27
N LEU A 63 -27.86 24.82 4.91
CA LEU A 63 -27.02 23.70 5.31
C LEU A 63 -25.62 23.79 4.71
N VAL A 64 -25.47 24.23 3.45
CA VAL A 64 -24.15 24.47 2.83
C VAL A 64 -23.35 25.50 3.63
N GLY A 65 -23.95 26.62 4.02
CA GLY A 65 -23.26 27.65 4.80
C GLY A 65 -22.84 27.18 6.20
N ARG A 66 -23.70 26.41 6.88
CA ARG A 66 -23.40 25.80 8.17
C ARG A 66 -22.29 24.76 8.07
N LEU A 67 -22.36 23.90 7.05
CA LEU A 67 -21.38 22.85 6.81
C LEU A 67 -19.99 23.42 6.45
N GLN A 68 -19.95 24.48 5.65
CA GLN A 68 -18.71 25.21 5.35
C GLN A 68 -18.06 25.78 6.61
N THR A 69 -18.85 26.41 7.47
CA THR A 69 -18.35 26.96 8.75
C THR A 69 -17.82 25.86 9.66
N LEU A 70 -18.55 24.74 9.76
CA LEU A 70 -18.12 23.58 10.53
C LEU A 70 -16.80 23.01 10.00
N TRP A 71 -16.67 22.83 8.69
CA TRP A 71 -15.47 22.26 8.09
C TRP A 71 -14.24 23.13 8.31
N GLU A 72 -14.36 24.44 8.15
CA GLU A 72 -13.28 25.38 8.42
C GLU A 72 -12.88 25.39 9.91
N TRP A 73 -13.85 25.26 10.83
CA TRP A 73 -13.57 25.14 12.26
C TRP A 73 -12.83 23.84 12.59
N VAL A 74 -13.28 22.72 12.02
CA VAL A 74 -12.66 21.40 12.19
C VAL A 74 -11.20 21.43 11.74
N ASN A 75 -10.92 21.98 10.56
CA ASN A 75 -9.55 22.11 10.05
C ASN A 75 -8.70 23.06 10.90
N ALA A 76 -9.26 24.19 11.35
CA ALA A 76 -8.54 25.09 12.24
C ALA A 76 -8.21 24.42 13.59
N TRP A 77 -9.11 23.60 14.13
CA TRP A 77 -8.87 22.79 15.32
C TRP A 77 -7.79 21.74 15.08
N ALA A 78 -7.87 20.99 13.97
CA ALA A 78 -6.88 19.98 13.59
C ALA A 78 -5.46 20.57 13.57
N LEU A 79 -5.30 21.75 12.98
CA LEU A 79 -4.02 22.47 12.87
C LEU A 79 -3.39 22.86 14.23
N THR A 80 -4.15 22.80 15.32
CA THR A 80 -3.61 22.95 16.70
C THR A 80 -2.97 21.67 17.24
N GLY A 81 -3.06 20.56 16.50
CA GLY A 81 -2.75 19.20 16.96
C GLY A 81 -3.94 18.52 17.67
N GLY A 82 -5.12 19.14 17.64
CA GLY A 82 -6.35 18.56 18.19
C GLY A 82 -6.82 17.38 17.35
N LYS A 83 -7.26 16.30 17.99
CA LYS A 83 -7.75 15.12 17.26
C LYS A 83 -9.11 15.42 16.62
N VAL A 84 -9.25 15.05 15.36
CA VAL A 84 -10.49 15.12 14.58
C VAL A 84 -11.18 13.75 14.59
N PRO A 85 -12.52 13.69 14.74
CA PRO A 85 -13.26 12.43 14.56
C PRO A 85 -13.04 11.88 13.14
N VAL A 86 -12.61 10.62 13.03
CA VAL A 86 -12.19 10.00 11.76
C VAL A 86 -13.26 10.06 10.65
N ASP A 87 -14.55 10.02 11.01
CA ASP A 87 -15.64 10.00 10.02
C ASP A 87 -16.05 11.40 9.54
N ILE A 88 -15.69 12.48 10.25
CA ILE A 88 -16.18 13.82 9.89
C ILE A 88 -15.70 14.28 8.50
N PRO A 89 -14.45 14.06 8.06
CA PRO A 89 -14.01 14.54 6.74
C PRO A 89 -14.78 13.85 5.60
N ALA A 90 -15.07 12.55 5.75
CA ALA A 90 -15.82 11.77 4.76
C ALA A 90 -17.31 12.11 4.76
N GLY A 91 -17.87 12.34 5.96
CA GLY A 91 -19.22 12.85 6.14
C GLY A 91 -19.39 14.20 5.43
N ILE A 92 -18.46 15.13 5.65
CA ILE A 92 -18.46 16.46 5.02
C ILE A 92 -18.45 16.35 3.49
N ALA A 93 -17.57 15.53 2.90
CA ALA A 93 -17.55 15.30 1.45
C ALA A 93 -18.89 14.76 0.93
N THR A 94 -19.46 13.77 1.63
CA THR A 94 -20.74 13.17 1.26
C THR A 94 -21.88 14.19 1.34
N TRP A 95 -21.96 14.98 2.41
CA TRP A 95 -23.03 15.95 2.61
C TRP A 95 -22.92 17.13 1.64
N PHE A 96 -21.72 17.65 1.36
CA PHE A 96 -21.55 18.68 0.32
C PHE A 96 -22.03 18.18 -1.04
N ARG A 97 -21.69 16.95 -1.42
CA ARG A 97 -22.13 16.36 -2.69
C ARG A 97 -23.65 16.22 -2.76
N LEU A 98 -24.28 15.71 -1.70
CA LEU A 98 -25.74 15.58 -1.64
C LEU A 98 -26.45 16.94 -1.74
N LEU A 99 -25.94 17.96 -1.05
CA LEU A 99 -26.51 19.30 -1.07
C LEU A 99 -26.31 20.02 -2.41
N ARG A 100 -25.15 19.84 -3.06
CA ARG A 100 -24.83 20.47 -4.36
C ARG A 100 -25.57 19.81 -5.53
N ASN A 101 -25.89 18.53 -5.43
CA ASN A 101 -26.66 17.80 -6.42
C ASN A 101 -28.17 17.80 -6.13
N ALA A 102 -28.63 18.62 -5.18
CA ALA A 102 -30.03 18.69 -4.83
C ALA A 102 -30.87 19.23 -6.01
N GLU A 103 -31.63 18.34 -6.65
CA GLU A 103 -32.59 18.76 -7.67
C GLU A 103 -33.74 19.57 -7.04
N PRO A 104 -34.38 20.50 -7.79
CA PRO A 104 -35.44 21.36 -7.26
C PRO A 104 -36.64 20.62 -6.63
N ASN A 105 -36.85 19.35 -6.98
CA ASN A 105 -38.00 18.55 -6.56
C ASN A 105 -37.71 17.55 -5.44
N ILE A 106 -36.50 17.54 -4.87
CA ILE A 106 -36.17 16.64 -3.76
C ILE A 106 -36.89 17.10 -2.49
N ALA A 107 -37.56 16.17 -1.79
CA ALA A 107 -38.27 16.47 -0.55
C ALA A 107 -37.31 17.01 0.52
N ALA A 108 -37.63 18.18 1.09
CA ALA A 108 -36.83 18.87 2.10
C ALA A 108 -36.42 17.96 3.28
N ALA A 109 -37.32 17.05 3.70
CA ALA A 109 -37.09 16.08 4.76
C ALA A 109 -35.86 15.16 4.53
N GLN A 110 -35.40 14.98 3.28
CA GLN A 110 -34.21 14.17 2.98
C GLN A 110 -32.90 14.81 3.49
N PHE A 111 -32.89 16.13 3.76
CA PHE A 111 -31.71 16.82 4.27
C PHE A 111 -31.66 16.88 5.79
N ARG A 112 -32.71 16.43 6.49
CA ARG A 112 -32.77 16.42 7.95
C ARG A 112 -31.59 15.68 8.61
N PRO A 113 -31.17 14.49 8.13
CA PRO A 113 -30.01 13.80 8.68
C PRO A 113 -28.72 14.63 8.61
N ILE A 114 -28.54 15.46 7.59
CA ILE A 114 -27.37 16.35 7.46
C ILE A 114 -27.41 17.42 8.55
N SER A 115 -28.58 18.02 8.79
CA SER A 115 -28.77 18.98 9.89
C SER A 115 -28.42 18.36 11.24
N ASP A 116 -28.86 17.13 11.50
CA ASP A 116 -28.62 16.44 12.77
C ASP A 116 -27.11 16.16 12.97
N GLN A 117 -26.37 15.82 11.91
CA GLN A 117 -24.91 15.66 11.97
C GLN A 117 -24.19 17.00 12.22
N ILE A 118 -24.62 18.10 11.59
CA ILE A 118 -24.08 19.44 11.88
C ILE A 118 -24.28 19.79 13.35
N THR A 119 -25.48 19.54 13.92
CA THR A 119 -25.76 19.77 15.34
C THR A 119 -24.83 18.94 16.24
N ARG A 120 -24.68 17.64 15.94
CA ARG A 120 -23.81 16.73 16.69
C ARG A 120 -22.36 17.23 16.73
N TYR A 121 -21.76 17.48 15.57
CA TYR A 121 -20.35 17.89 15.52
C TYR A 121 -20.15 19.32 16.04
N THR A 122 -21.13 20.22 15.86
CA THR A 122 -21.08 21.54 16.51
C THR A 122 -21.00 21.41 18.03
N HIS A 123 -21.76 20.47 18.62
CA HIS A 123 -21.71 20.20 20.06
C HIS A 123 -20.35 19.62 20.50
N GLU A 124 -19.82 18.62 19.78
CA GLU A 124 -18.51 18.04 20.07
C GLU A 124 -17.39 19.08 20.01
N PHE A 125 -17.29 19.85 18.92
CA PHE A 125 -16.24 20.86 18.76
C PHE A 125 -16.41 22.04 19.73
N LYS A 126 -17.65 22.36 20.14
CA LYS A 126 -17.89 23.33 21.21
C LYS A 126 -17.28 22.86 22.53
N LEU A 127 -17.49 21.60 22.89
CA LEU A 127 -16.90 21.01 24.10
C LEU A 127 -15.37 21.07 24.04
N LEU A 128 -14.77 20.75 22.90
CA LEU A 128 -13.32 20.77 22.70
C LEU A 128 -12.71 22.18 22.75
N ASP A 129 -13.37 23.16 22.14
CA ASP A 129 -12.97 24.58 22.10
C ASP A 129 -13.07 25.24 23.48
N GLU A 130 -14.16 24.99 24.21
CA GLU A 130 -14.46 25.66 25.49
C GLU A 130 -13.89 24.91 26.71
N THR A 131 -13.74 23.59 26.61
CA THR A 131 -13.24 22.72 27.70
C THR A 131 -12.21 21.71 27.16
N PRO A 132 -10.95 22.13 26.95
CA PRO A 132 -9.93 21.29 26.32
C PRO A 132 -9.60 19.98 27.06
N ASP A 133 -9.89 19.89 28.36
CA ASP A 133 -9.70 18.68 29.17
C ASP A 133 -10.99 17.83 29.31
N ALA A 134 -12.05 18.12 28.55
CA ALA A 134 -13.36 17.47 28.67
C ALA A 134 -13.29 15.94 28.61
N LEU A 135 -12.59 15.38 27.62
CA LEU A 135 -12.51 13.94 27.38
C LEU A 135 -11.49 13.21 28.26
N GLY A 136 -10.65 13.93 29.01
CA GLY A 136 -9.62 13.33 29.84
C GLY A 136 -8.43 12.80 29.04
N LYS A 137 -7.74 11.78 29.56
CA LYS A 137 -6.49 11.27 28.97
C LYS A 137 -6.43 9.74 28.99
N LEU A 138 -5.81 9.17 27.96
CA LEU A 138 -5.49 7.75 27.85
C LEU A 138 -3.98 7.52 28.05
N ALA A 139 -3.61 6.50 28.81
CA ALA A 139 -2.22 6.10 29.03
C ALA A 139 -2.04 4.58 28.86
N LEU A 140 -0.87 4.17 28.36
CA LEU A 140 -0.46 2.75 28.29
C LEU A 140 0.51 2.41 29.41
N SER A 141 0.29 1.27 30.06
CA SER A 141 1.19 0.73 31.10
C SER A 141 2.52 0.20 30.53
N LYS A 142 2.49 -0.36 29.32
CA LYS A 142 3.64 -0.95 28.62
C LYS A 142 3.52 -0.69 27.11
N PRO A 143 4.22 0.31 26.54
CA PRO A 143 4.10 0.64 25.12
C PRO A 143 4.90 -0.29 24.18
N GLY A 144 5.61 -1.30 24.70
CA GLY A 144 6.48 -2.19 23.93
C GLY A 144 7.96 -1.79 23.98
N PRO A 145 8.77 -2.15 22.97
CA PRO A 145 8.36 -2.78 21.72
C PRO A 145 7.89 -4.22 21.90
N TYR A 146 6.89 -4.61 21.12
CA TYR A 146 6.45 -5.99 20.96
C TYR A 146 6.94 -6.55 19.62
N ARG A 147 6.73 -7.83 19.34
CA ARG A 147 7.05 -8.43 18.03
C ARG A 147 5.77 -8.77 17.28
N SER A 148 5.88 -8.69 15.96
CA SER A 148 4.86 -9.08 15.01
C SER A 148 4.41 -10.52 15.25
N GLY A 149 3.09 -10.74 15.28
CA GLY A 149 2.48 -12.06 15.46
C GLY A 149 2.48 -12.63 16.88
N ASP A 150 3.16 -11.99 17.84
CA ASP A 150 3.16 -12.41 19.24
C ASP A 150 1.79 -12.19 19.89
N TYR A 151 1.50 -13.00 20.92
CA TYR A 151 0.42 -12.76 21.85
C TYR A 151 0.96 -11.99 23.06
N VAL A 152 0.29 -10.90 23.43
CA VAL A 152 0.75 -9.98 24.48
C VAL A 152 -0.37 -9.60 25.45
N THR A 153 0.00 -9.09 26.63
CA THR A 153 -0.94 -8.48 27.58
C THR A 153 -0.47 -7.08 27.93
N PHE A 154 -1.34 -6.08 27.76
CA PHE A 154 -1.08 -4.71 28.20
C PHE A 154 -2.37 -4.02 28.66
N GLU A 155 -2.22 -2.96 29.45
CA GLU A 155 -3.34 -2.16 29.96
C GLU A 155 -3.33 -0.75 29.39
N GLN A 156 -4.51 -0.28 28.97
CA GLN A 156 -4.80 1.11 28.66
C GLN A 156 -5.71 1.67 29.76
N THR A 157 -5.31 2.79 30.38
CA THR A 157 -6.09 3.45 31.43
C THR A 157 -6.57 4.80 30.94
N TRP A 158 -7.89 4.97 30.92
CA TRP A 158 -8.55 6.25 30.72
C TRP A 158 -8.75 6.94 32.07
N THR A 159 -8.37 8.20 32.17
CA THR A 159 -8.68 9.07 33.32
C THR A 159 -9.73 10.09 32.88
N VAL A 160 -10.87 10.13 33.57
CA VAL A 160 -12.01 10.99 33.24
C VAL A 160 -11.62 12.46 33.37
N GLY A 161 -12.00 13.23 32.34
CA GLY A 161 -11.69 14.65 32.20
C GLY A 161 -12.70 15.59 32.87
N GLY A 162 -12.80 16.80 32.34
CA GLY A 162 -13.72 17.83 32.81
C GLY A 162 -15.20 17.46 32.62
N LEU A 163 -15.53 16.68 31.58
CA LEU A 163 -16.87 16.18 31.35
C LEU A 163 -17.04 14.85 32.08
N PRO A 164 -17.94 14.72 33.07
CA PRO A 164 -18.22 13.43 33.70
C PRO A 164 -18.90 12.48 32.71
N MET A 165 -18.68 11.17 32.86
CA MET A 165 -19.44 10.16 32.12
C MET A 165 -20.72 9.85 32.88
N ALA A 166 -21.86 10.17 32.28
CA ALA A 166 -23.17 9.85 32.82
C ALA A 166 -23.41 8.33 32.85
N GLU A 167 -24.27 7.86 33.75
CA GLU A 167 -24.79 6.50 33.64
C GLU A 167 -25.53 6.35 32.30
N GLY A 168 -25.31 5.24 31.59
CA GLY A 168 -25.72 5.09 30.20
C GLY A 168 -24.69 5.62 29.17
N GLY A 169 -23.65 6.31 29.60
CA GLY A 169 -22.44 6.52 28.78
C GLY A 169 -21.66 5.22 28.56
N GLY A 170 -20.53 5.27 27.85
CA GLY A 170 -19.71 4.08 27.69
C GLY A 170 -18.48 4.24 26.79
N LEU A 171 -17.80 3.12 26.59
CA LEU A 171 -16.56 3.01 25.80
C LEU A 171 -16.77 2.09 24.61
N LEU A 172 -16.24 2.51 23.47
CA LEU A 172 -16.17 1.69 22.27
C LEU A 172 -14.71 1.40 22.00
N LEU A 173 -14.34 0.13 22.13
CA LEU A 173 -13.02 -0.35 21.83
C LEU A 173 -13.00 -0.80 20.39
N THR A 174 -12.02 -0.31 19.68
CA THR A 174 -11.74 -0.77 18.34
C THR A 174 -10.30 -1.24 18.28
N VAL A 175 -9.99 -2.15 17.37
CA VAL A 175 -8.66 -2.77 17.31
C VAL A 175 -8.13 -2.88 15.91
N GLY A 176 -6.79 -2.93 15.83
CA GLY A 176 -6.05 -3.17 14.59
C GLY A 176 -6.27 -4.59 14.04
N ARG A 177 -6.00 -4.75 12.75
CA ARG A 177 -6.14 -6.01 12.00
C ARG A 177 -5.21 -7.08 12.59
N GLY A 178 -5.74 -8.29 12.78
CA GLY A 178 -4.99 -9.45 13.27
C GLY A 178 -5.39 -9.95 14.67
N SER A 179 -6.20 -9.17 15.39
CA SER A 179 -6.85 -9.57 16.64
C SER A 179 -8.38 -9.56 16.51
N SER A 180 -9.06 -10.38 17.30
CA SER A 180 -10.52 -10.37 17.46
C SER A 180 -10.89 -10.32 18.95
N PRO A 181 -10.75 -9.15 19.60
CA PRO A 181 -11.04 -8.96 21.01
C PRO A 181 -12.41 -9.47 21.40
N GLN A 182 -12.46 -10.15 22.52
CA GLN A 182 -13.69 -10.74 23.04
C GLN A 182 -13.71 -10.74 24.57
N VAL A 183 -14.91 -10.86 25.14
CA VAL A 183 -15.14 -10.87 26.61
C VAL A 183 -15.84 -12.15 27.07
N THR A 184 -16.09 -13.09 26.17
CA THR A 184 -16.99 -14.23 26.38
C THR A 184 -16.26 -15.51 26.75
N ASP A 185 -15.04 -15.71 26.26
CA ASP A 185 -14.21 -16.88 26.51
C ASP A 185 -12.92 -16.45 27.24
N ALA A 186 -12.90 -16.61 28.55
CA ALA A 186 -11.77 -16.17 29.36
C ALA A 186 -10.46 -16.97 29.12
N ALA A 187 -10.56 -18.17 28.54
CA ALA A 187 -9.40 -18.98 28.14
C ALA A 187 -9.03 -18.78 26.66
N GLY A 188 -9.92 -18.19 25.88
CA GLY A 188 -9.73 -17.90 24.46
C GLY A 188 -8.70 -16.79 24.21
N ASP A 189 -8.16 -16.77 23.00
CA ASP A 189 -7.30 -15.69 22.52
C ASP A 189 -8.05 -14.34 22.55
N ASP A 190 -7.30 -13.24 22.59
CA ASP A 190 -7.83 -11.86 22.54
C ASP A 190 -8.85 -11.51 23.65
N PHE A 191 -8.79 -12.20 24.81
CA PHE A 191 -9.70 -11.93 25.93
C PHE A 191 -9.44 -10.54 26.54
N VAL A 192 -10.51 -9.75 26.75
CA VAL A 192 -10.44 -8.38 27.29
C VAL A 192 -11.18 -8.29 28.63
N THR A 193 -10.59 -7.58 29.58
CA THR A 193 -11.26 -7.20 30.84
C THR A 193 -11.24 -5.68 31.03
N ILE A 194 -12.26 -5.17 31.73
CA ILE A 194 -12.45 -3.75 32.02
C ILE A 194 -12.78 -3.57 33.50
N ARG A 195 -12.23 -2.53 34.14
CA ARG A 195 -12.50 -2.18 35.55
C ARG A 195 -12.50 -0.68 35.76
N SER A 196 -13.29 -0.20 36.72
CA SER A 196 -13.30 1.20 37.17
C SER A 196 -12.63 1.34 38.53
N SER A 197 -12.03 2.51 38.80
CA SER A 197 -11.59 2.89 40.16
C SER A 197 -12.76 3.18 41.09
N ASN A 198 -13.92 3.55 40.55
CA ASN A 198 -15.15 3.70 41.33
C ASN A 198 -15.85 2.33 41.42
N PRO A 199 -15.89 1.68 42.60
CA PRO A 199 -16.45 0.34 42.75
C PRO A 199 -17.98 0.28 42.54
N ALA A 200 -18.68 1.42 42.59
CA ALA A 200 -20.10 1.50 42.28
C ALA A 200 -20.39 1.56 40.77
N ALA A 201 -19.37 1.82 39.95
CA ALA A 201 -19.47 1.98 38.51
C ALA A 201 -19.01 0.70 37.80
N ARG A 202 -19.91 0.07 37.03
CA ARG A 202 -19.64 -1.19 36.32
C ARG A 202 -19.83 -1.03 34.82
N PHE A 203 -19.06 -1.78 34.06
CA PHE A 203 -19.16 -1.83 32.60
C PHE A 203 -19.76 -3.16 32.17
N GLU A 204 -20.85 -3.09 31.41
CA GLU A 204 -21.55 -4.24 30.85
C GLU A 204 -21.41 -4.22 29.34
N VAL A 205 -21.21 -5.39 28.72
CA VAL A 205 -21.17 -5.48 27.27
C VAL A 205 -22.57 -5.37 26.71
N GLU A 206 -22.77 -4.43 25.80
CA GLU A 206 -24.05 -4.17 25.17
C GLU A 206 -23.87 -4.23 23.66
N LYS A 207 -24.64 -5.11 23.02
CA LYS A 207 -24.65 -5.24 21.55
C LYS A 207 -25.44 -4.07 20.96
N ASP A 208 -25.08 -3.68 19.73
CA ASP A 208 -25.91 -2.82 18.88
C ASP A 208 -26.08 -1.36 19.32
N TRP A 209 -25.11 -0.79 20.02
CA TRP A 209 -25.08 0.65 20.28
C TRP A 209 -23.75 1.28 19.89
N GLY A 210 -23.83 2.53 19.40
CA GLY A 210 -22.66 3.28 18.96
C GLY A 210 -21.89 2.59 17.83
N GLN A 211 -22.54 1.75 17.01
CA GLN A 211 -21.87 1.06 15.89
C GLN A 211 -20.96 2.04 15.14
N TRP A 212 -19.66 1.84 15.28
CA TRP A 212 -18.64 2.66 14.67
C TRP A 212 -18.22 1.94 13.38
N THR A 213 -18.77 2.41 12.27
CA THR A 213 -18.44 1.93 10.93
C THR A 213 -17.42 2.88 10.29
N GLY A 214 -16.24 2.99 10.91
CA GLY A 214 -15.10 3.69 10.31
C GLY A 214 -14.13 2.68 9.68
N PHE A 215 -13.37 3.11 8.66
CA PHE A 215 -12.50 2.23 7.87
C PHE A 215 -11.40 1.51 8.70
N ILE A 216 -11.06 2.03 9.88
CA ILE A 216 -10.00 1.45 10.74
C ILE A 216 -10.44 0.07 11.25
N THR A 217 -11.74 -0.24 11.34
CA THR A 217 -12.21 -1.38 12.15
C THR A 217 -13.39 -2.13 11.55
N ARG A 218 -13.35 -3.47 11.62
CA ARG A 218 -14.47 -4.37 11.23
C ARG A 218 -15.16 -5.01 12.43
N GLN A 219 -14.63 -4.83 13.64
CA GLN A 219 -15.15 -5.37 14.90
C GLN A 219 -15.00 -4.33 16.00
N THR A 220 -16.05 -4.18 16.82
CA THR A 220 -16.07 -3.26 17.97
C THR A 220 -16.52 -4.03 19.22
N LEU A 221 -15.92 -3.71 20.37
CA LEU A 221 -16.39 -4.14 21.68
C LEU A 221 -16.95 -2.94 22.43
N ASN A 222 -18.24 -2.98 22.75
CA ASN A 222 -18.98 -1.85 23.29
C ASN A 222 -19.34 -2.10 24.75
N PHE A 223 -18.90 -1.21 25.64
CA PHE A 223 -19.09 -1.29 27.09
C PHE A 223 -19.94 -0.13 27.59
N ARG A 224 -21.09 -0.44 28.17
CA ARG A 224 -22.00 0.53 28.75
C ARG A 224 -21.76 0.69 30.24
N LEU A 225 -21.72 1.93 30.71
CA LEU A 225 -21.62 2.27 32.13
C LEU A 225 -22.97 2.10 32.84
N ARG A 226 -22.97 1.39 33.97
CA ARG A 226 -24.12 1.16 34.87
C ARG A 226 -23.75 1.44 36.32
N GLY A 227 -24.76 1.73 37.14
CA GLY A 227 -24.67 1.82 38.59
C GLY A 227 -24.28 3.19 39.14
N ALA A 228 -23.21 3.80 38.60
CA ALA A 228 -22.79 5.14 38.99
C ALA A 228 -22.10 5.87 37.83
N SER A 229 -22.24 7.20 37.80
CA SER A 229 -21.47 8.07 36.92
C SER A 229 -19.99 8.12 37.32
N LEU A 230 -19.13 8.42 36.35
CA LEU A 230 -17.71 8.66 36.58
C LEU A 230 -17.43 10.17 36.56
N LYS A 231 -16.64 10.61 37.53
CA LYS A 231 -16.29 12.03 37.72
C LYS A 231 -14.83 12.26 37.36
N LYS A 232 -14.47 13.53 37.18
CA LYS A 232 -13.08 13.95 36.91
C LYS A 232 -12.10 13.26 37.87
N GLY A 233 -11.09 12.61 37.31
CA GLY A 233 -10.07 11.87 38.06
C GLY A 233 -10.38 10.39 38.32
N ASP A 234 -11.63 9.93 38.15
CA ASP A 234 -11.91 8.49 38.10
C ASP A 234 -11.16 7.86 36.92
N THR A 235 -10.81 6.58 37.05
CA THR A 235 -10.08 5.85 36.03
C THR A 235 -10.82 4.59 35.60
N VAL A 236 -10.72 4.28 34.30
CA VAL A 236 -11.17 3.02 33.72
C VAL A 236 -9.96 2.33 33.10
N THR A 237 -9.65 1.13 33.57
CA THR A 237 -8.55 0.32 33.04
C THR A 237 -9.09 -0.81 32.18
N ILE A 238 -8.66 -0.83 30.92
CA ILE A 238 -8.90 -1.89 29.95
C ILE A 238 -7.62 -2.73 29.87
N ARG A 239 -7.74 -4.04 30.06
CA ARG A 239 -6.65 -5.00 29.86
C ARG A 239 -6.93 -5.80 28.59
N TYR A 240 -6.05 -5.66 27.61
CA TYR A 240 -6.07 -6.44 26.37
C TYR A 240 -5.27 -7.73 26.57
N GLY A 241 -5.83 -8.85 26.15
CA GLY A 241 -5.18 -10.16 26.26
C GLY A 241 -5.01 -10.63 27.70
N ASP A 242 -6.07 -10.61 28.52
CA ASP A 242 -6.00 -10.97 29.93
C ASP A 242 -5.70 -12.47 30.14
N THR A 243 -4.46 -12.78 30.48
CA THR A 243 -3.95 -14.13 30.67
C THR A 243 -4.35 -14.76 32.01
N SER A 244 -5.00 -14.02 32.92
CA SER A 244 -5.34 -14.49 34.27
C SER A 244 -6.26 -15.71 34.32
N ARG A 245 -6.91 -16.06 33.20
CA ARG A 245 -7.85 -17.18 33.07
C ARG A 245 -7.52 -18.13 31.91
N GLY A 246 -6.29 -18.09 31.39
CA GLY A 246 -5.79 -19.07 30.41
C GLY A 246 -5.69 -18.57 28.97
N SER A 247 -6.13 -17.34 28.67
CA SER A 247 -5.88 -16.70 27.37
C SER A 247 -4.38 -16.65 27.05
N LYS A 248 -4.03 -16.75 25.76
CA LYS A 248 -2.65 -16.51 25.31
C LYS A 248 -2.26 -15.04 25.33
N GLY A 249 -3.24 -14.12 25.31
CA GLY A 249 -3.03 -12.69 25.11
C GLY A 249 -3.79 -12.16 23.90
N VAL A 250 -3.56 -10.89 23.56
CA VAL A 250 -4.03 -10.28 22.31
C VAL A 250 -2.98 -10.47 21.22
N LYS A 251 -3.39 -10.94 20.05
CA LYS A 251 -2.48 -11.21 18.93
C LYS A 251 -2.15 -9.91 18.19
N LEU A 252 -0.86 -9.60 18.07
CA LEU A 252 -0.43 -8.41 17.34
C LEU A 252 -0.40 -8.63 15.83
N GLN A 253 -0.58 -7.53 15.10
CA GLN A 253 -0.55 -7.52 13.64
C GLN A 253 0.79 -8.04 13.09
N PRO A 254 0.78 -8.67 11.89
CA PRO A 254 1.99 -9.21 11.29
C PRO A 254 2.95 -8.14 10.72
N ALA A 255 2.51 -6.91 10.45
CA ALA A 255 3.44 -5.84 10.01
C ALA A 255 4.13 -5.18 11.21
N SER A 256 5.43 -4.92 11.09
CA SER A 256 6.18 -4.12 12.07
C SER A 256 5.91 -2.62 11.88
N ASN A 257 5.44 -1.90 12.88
CA ASN A 257 5.15 -0.47 12.77
C ASN A 257 5.67 0.29 13.99
N ASP A 258 6.09 1.54 13.76
CA ASP A 258 6.49 2.48 14.81
C ASP A 258 5.31 2.99 15.64
N GLN A 259 4.10 2.82 15.12
CA GLN A 259 2.86 3.25 15.74
C GLN A 259 1.71 2.30 15.39
N VAL A 260 1.21 1.61 16.41
CA VAL A 260 -0.03 0.83 16.34
C VAL A 260 -0.97 1.31 17.44
N PHE A 261 -2.17 1.72 17.06
CA PHE A 261 -3.20 2.20 17.97
C PHE A 261 -4.17 1.10 18.38
N PHE A 262 -4.69 1.21 19.60
CA PHE A 262 -5.87 0.49 20.09
C PHE A 262 -6.92 1.54 20.43
N PRO A 263 -7.70 2.00 19.43
CA PRO A 263 -8.56 3.15 19.62
C PRO A 263 -9.66 2.88 20.66
N ILE A 264 -9.92 3.90 21.48
CA ILE A 264 -11.06 3.96 22.40
C ILE A 264 -11.84 5.23 22.07
N HIS A 265 -13.13 5.08 21.83
CA HIS A 265 -14.07 6.20 21.71
C HIS A 265 -14.99 6.25 22.92
N LEU A 266 -15.43 7.45 23.29
CA LEU A 266 -16.12 7.73 24.55
C LEU A 266 -17.48 8.36 24.29
N ASP A 267 -18.56 7.68 24.68
CA ASP A 267 -19.88 8.31 24.79
C ASP A 267 -20.05 8.82 26.23
N MET A 268 -19.73 10.09 26.44
CA MET A 268 -19.72 10.70 27.77
C MET A 268 -21.14 10.94 28.32
N GLU A 269 -22.10 11.19 27.44
CA GLU A 269 -23.45 11.62 27.81
C GLU A 269 -24.50 10.50 27.70
N GLY A 270 -24.15 9.36 27.10
CA GLY A 270 -25.08 8.25 26.87
C GLY A 270 -26.04 8.49 25.71
N LYS A 271 -25.67 9.37 24.76
CA LYS A 271 -26.49 9.77 23.61
C LYS A 271 -26.16 9.00 22.34
N GLY A 272 -25.22 8.06 22.39
CA GLY A 272 -24.74 7.31 21.23
C GLY A 272 -23.83 8.12 20.30
N PHE A 273 -23.19 9.17 20.81
CA PHE A 273 -22.25 10.02 20.07
C PHE A 273 -20.83 9.84 20.61
N PRO A 274 -20.12 8.78 20.18
CA PRO A 274 -18.77 8.53 20.65
C PRO A 274 -17.82 9.63 20.17
N MET A 275 -17.06 10.19 21.12
CA MET A 275 -16.04 11.21 20.91
C MET A 275 -14.63 10.59 20.98
N THR A 276 -13.67 11.20 20.30
CA THR A 276 -12.34 10.60 20.09
C THR A 276 -11.25 11.31 20.92
N PRO A 277 -10.84 10.78 22.08
CA PRO A 277 -9.66 11.29 22.79
C PRO A 277 -8.37 10.93 22.03
N PRO A 278 -7.25 11.63 22.31
CA PRO A 278 -5.94 11.22 21.79
C PRO A 278 -5.57 9.80 22.23
N TRP A 279 -5.14 8.97 21.28
CA TRP A 279 -4.76 7.57 21.55
C TRP A 279 -3.26 7.41 21.75
N PRO A 280 -2.82 6.70 22.79
CA PRO A 280 -1.45 6.22 22.89
C PRO A 280 -1.22 5.07 21.89
N SER A 281 0.03 4.83 21.51
CA SER A 281 0.40 3.77 20.58
C SER A 281 1.46 2.83 21.15
N VAL A 282 1.51 1.63 20.58
CA VAL A 282 2.60 0.67 20.81
C VAL A 282 3.53 0.59 19.60
N VAL A 283 4.75 0.12 19.83
CA VAL A 283 5.73 -0.19 18.77
C VAL A 283 5.74 -1.70 18.53
N VAL A 284 5.70 -2.12 17.26
CA VAL A 284 5.78 -3.53 16.84
C VAL A 284 7.00 -3.72 15.94
N LEU A 285 7.90 -4.62 16.32
CA LEU A 285 9.07 -5.03 15.54
C LEU A 285 8.74 -6.24 14.66
N GLY A 286 9.60 -6.59 13.70
CA GLY A 286 9.46 -7.84 12.96
C GLY A 286 9.58 -9.07 13.86
N ALA A 287 9.20 -10.25 13.36
CA ALA A 287 9.25 -11.49 14.13
C ALA A 287 10.69 -11.88 14.51
N ALA A 288 10.83 -12.69 15.56
CA ALA A 288 12.12 -13.23 16.02
C ALA A 288 12.61 -14.44 15.18
N GLU A 289 12.42 -14.38 13.87
CA GLU A 289 12.82 -15.41 12.91
C GLU A 289 13.36 -14.76 11.64
N ILE A 290 14.37 -15.36 11.01
CA ILE A 290 14.89 -14.93 9.70
C ILE A 290 14.53 -16.00 8.69
N GLN A 291 13.67 -15.64 7.75
CA GLN A 291 13.25 -16.50 6.64
C GLN A 291 14.01 -16.17 5.36
N TYR A 292 14.33 -14.89 5.14
CA TYR A 292 14.97 -14.44 3.91
C TYR A 292 16.18 -13.56 4.20
N VAL A 293 17.17 -13.64 3.32
CA VAL A 293 18.20 -12.62 3.18
C VAL A 293 18.06 -12.00 1.79
N ASN A 294 17.90 -10.68 1.71
CA ASN A 294 17.74 -9.95 0.46
C ASN A 294 18.78 -8.84 0.36
N ALA A 295 19.09 -8.41 -0.87
CA ALA A 295 19.98 -7.28 -1.06
C ALA A 295 19.52 -6.32 -2.16
N VAL A 296 19.83 -5.04 -1.97
CA VAL A 296 19.46 -3.97 -2.90
C VAL A 296 20.66 -3.08 -3.17
N ALA A 297 20.87 -2.77 -4.45
CA ALA A 297 21.88 -1.84 -4.95
C ALA A 297 21.28 -0.97 -6.07
N PRO A 298 21.89 0.17 -6.42
CA PRO A 298 21.43 0.97 -7.57
C PRO A 298 21.49 0.15 -8.87
N SER A 299 20.46 0.27 -9.71
CA SER A 299 20.39 -0.52 -10.96
C SER A 299 21.32 -0.02 -12.07
N VAL A 300 21.74 1.24 -12.04
CA VAL A 300 22.69 1.81 -13.01
C VAL A 300 23.77 2.60 -12.28
N VAL A 301 25.02 2.23 -12.51
CA VAL A 301 26.21 2.80 -11.85
C VAL A 301 27.25 3.14 -12.91
N ARG A 302 27.94 4.27 -12.75
CA ARG A 302 29.06 4.62 -13.63
C ARG A 302 30.31 3.82 -13.25
N THR A 303 31.14 3.43 -14.21
CA THR A 303 32.45 2.82 -13.95
C THR A 303 33.26 3.61 -12.90
N GLY A 304 33.73 2.92 -11.86
CA GLY A 304 34.50 3.48 -10.74
C GLY A 304 33.71 4.35 -9.74
N GLU A 305 32.40 4.51 -9.94
CA GLU A 305 31.52 5.21 -9.01
C GLU A 305 31.34 4.40 -7.72
N SER A 306 31.35 5.12 -6.60
CA SER A 306 31.06 4.54 -5.28
C SER A 306 29.56 4.38 -5.09
N PHE A 307 29.11 3.19 -4.71
CA PHE A 307 27.72 2.93 -4.32
C PHE A 307 27.65 2.11 -3.02
N ALA A 308 26.42 1.81 -2.58
CA ALA A 308 26.16 0.99 -1.41
C ALA A 308 25.30 -0.22 -1.74
N LEU A 309 25.59 -1.35 -1.09
CA LEU A 309 24.76 -2.55 -1.07
C LEU A 309 24.06 -2.64 0.29
N ALA A 310 22.73 -2.63 0.30
CA ALA A 310 21.94 -2.92 1.50
C ALA A 310 21.65 -4.42 1.56
N VAL A 311 21.98 -5.07 2.67
CA VAL A 311 21.71 -6.48 2.96
C VAL A 311 20.72 -6.56 4.12
N ARG A 312 19.63 -7.30 3.93
CA ARG A 312 18.46 -7.33 4.78
C ARG A 312 18.17 -8.74 5.26
N SER A 313 18.04 -8.92 6.56
CA SER A 313 17.56 -10.14 7.20
C SER A 313 16.08 -9.97 7.55
N GLU A 314 15.23 -10.80 6.97
CA GLU A 314 13.80 -10.57 6.94
C GLU A 314 13.01 -11.76 7.47
N ASP A 315 11.91 -11.48 8.17
CA ASP A 315 10.96 -12.50 8.55
C ASP A 315 10.07 -12.93 7.37
N ARG A 316 9.13 -13.86 7.62
CA ARG A 316 8.26 -14.42 6.58
C ARG A 316 7.40 -13.38 5.85
N VAL A 317 7.09 -12.25 6.48
CA VAL A 317 6.27 -11.18 5.88
C VAL A 317 7.10 -9.97 5.46
N LYS A 318 8.43 -10.13 5.35
CA LYS A 318 9.40 -9.13 4.92
C LYS A 318 9.58 -7.94 5.86
N ASN A 319 9.19 -8.06 7.14
CA ASN A 319 9.69 -7.12 8.14
C ASN A 319 11.20 -7.34 8.30
N LEU A 320 11.93 -6.32 8.77
CA LEU A 320 13.25 -6.57 9.32
C LEU A 320 13.11 -7.46 10.55
N SER A 321 13.78 -8.61 10.52
CA SER A 321 13.74 -9.56 11.62
C SER A 321 14.31 -8.94 12.89
N SER A 322 13.75 -9.33 14.02
CA SER A 322 14.27 -8.95 15.34
C SER A 322 15.13 -10.05 15.98
N ALA A 323 15.45 -11.11 15.21
CA ALA A 323 16.38 -12.16 15.62
C ALA A 323 17.84 -11.73 15.48
N THR A 324 18.74 -12.47 16.13
CA THR A 324 20.18 -12.36 15.91
C THR A 324 20.53 -12.85 14.50
N THR A 325 21.21 -12.01 13.71
CA THR A 325 21.62 -12.38 12.35
C THR A 325 22.76 -13.39 12.35
N PRO A 326 22.78 -14.36 11.42
CA PRO A 326 23.94 -15.22 11.22
C PRO A 326 25.08 -14.44 10.55
N GLU A 327 26.25 -15.05 10.46
CA GLU A 327 27.32 -14.53 9.61
C GLU A 327 26.94 -14.71 8.13
N TYR A 328 27.15 -13.67 7.32
CA TYR A 328 26.94 -13.71 5.88
C TYR A 328 28.24 -13.54 5.10
N GLN A 329 28.44 -14.37 4.09
CA GLN A 329 29.38 -14.16 3.01
C GLN A 329 28.69 -13.38 1.89
N VAL A 330 29.29 -12.25 1.49
CA VAL A 330 28.87 -11.45 0.33
C VAL A 330 29.82 -11.72 -0.83
N LEU A 331 29.26 -12.18 -1.94
CA LEU A 331 29.98 -12.51 -3.16
C LEU A 331 29.53 -11.57 -4.29
N LEU A 332 30.46 -11.21 -5.18
CA LEU A 332 30.18 -10.50 -6.43
C LEU A 332 30.46 -11.47 -7.59
N ASN A 333 29.43 -11.82 -8.37
CA ASN A 333 29.55 -12.82 -9.44
C ASN A 333 30.27 -14.10 -8.98
N ASN A 334 29.83 -14.67 -7.85
CA ASN A 334 30.39 -15.86 -7.18
C ASN A 334 31.82 -15.71 -6.61
N GLN A 335 32.43 -14.53 -6.65
CA GLN A 335 33.73 -14.28 -6.02
C GLN A 335 33.54 -13.65 -4.63
N PRO A 336 34.16 -14.18 -3.56
CA PRO A 336 34.07 -13.58 -2.23
C PRO A 336 34.54 -12.13 -2.23
N LEU A 337 33.72 -11.24 -1.67
CA LEU A 337 34.05 -9.82 -1.56
C LEU A 337 34.22 -9.38 -0.10
N LYS A 338 33.26 -9.71 0.77
CA LYS A 338 33.24 -9.25 2.16
C LYS A 338 32.36 -10.15 3.02
N ASN A 339 32.65 -10.22 4.32
CA ASN A 339 31.76 -10.87 5.29
C ASN A 339 31.01 -9.82 6.13
N ILE A 340 29.80 -10.19 6.57
CA ILE A 340 29.03 -9.47 7.59
C ILE A 340 29.00 -10.37 8.82
N SER A 341 29.53 -9.88 9.93
CA SER A 341 29.65 -10.64 11.17
C SER A 341 28.28 -11.06 11.73
N ALA A 342 28.21 -12.22 12.36
CA ALA A 342 27.04 -12.65 13.12
C ALA A 342 26.69 -11.62 14.22
N GLY A 343 25.40 -11.49 14.52
CA GLY A 343 24.89 -10.52 15.50
C GLY A 343 24.85 -9.07 15.02
N SER A 344 25.16 -8.80 13.75
CA SER A 344 24.94 -7.49 13.13
C SER A 344 23.44 -7.13 13.08
N PRO A 345 23.07 -5.84 12.95
CA PRO A 345 21.67 -5.46 12.76
C PRO A 345 21.04 -6.17 11.56
N ALA A 346 19.72 -6.36 11.56
CA ALA A 346 19.01 -6.98 10.44
C ALA A 346 19.15 -6.20 9.11
N MET A 347 19.47 -4.91 9.18
CA MET A 347 19.83 -4.07 8.04
C MET A 347 21.34 -3.76 8.08
N ASN A 348 22.08 -4.15 7.06
CA ASN A 348 23.49 -3.84 6.88
C ASN A 348 23.72 -3.06 5.59
N VAL A 349 24.38 -1.91 5.65
CA VAL A 349 24.69 -1.11 4.46
C VAL A 349 26.20 -1.11 4.22
N LEU A 350 26.62 -1.84 3.19
CA LEU A 350 28.01 -1.89 2.74
C LEU A 350 28.25 -0.74 1.75
N ALA A 351 28.74 0.39 2.26
CA ALA A 351 29.09 1.55 1.44
C ALA A 351 30.50 1.46 0.85
N GLY A 352 30.78 2.30 -0.16
CA GLY A 352 32.13 2.43 -0.74
C GLY A 352 32.47 1.39 -1.80
N LEU A 353 31.48 0.62 -2.26
CA LEU A 353 31.68 -0.40 -3.29
C LEU A 353 31.91 0.28 -4.65
N LYS A 354 32.82 -0.28 -5.45
CA LYS A 354 33.17 0.20 -6.79
C LYS A 354 33.33 -0.96 -7.74
N ILE A 355 32.96 -0.74 -9.01
CA ILE A 355 33.18 -1.69 -10.09
C ILE A 355 33.79 -0.93 -11.26
N ASP A 356 34.96 -1.36 -11.71
CA ASP A 356 35.80 -0.63 -12.68
C ASP A 356 35.67 -1.14 -14.12
N LYS A 357 34.76 -2.09 -14.38
CA LYS A 357 34.52 -2.63 -15.72
C LYS A 357 33.03 -2.58 -16.06
N PRO A 358 32.66 -2.09 -17.25
CA PRO A 358 31.28 -2.18 -17.74
C PRO A 358 30.76 -3.62 -17.76
N GLY A 359 29.46 -3.77 -17.56
CA GLY A 359 28.79 -5.07 -17.55
C GLY A 359 27.65 -5.16 -16.55
N VAL A 360 27.05 -6.34 -16.46
CA VAL A 360 25.96 -6.62 -15.52
C VAL A 360 26.51 -7.41 -14.33
N TYR A 361 26.21 -6.93 -13.13
CA TYR A 361 26.70 -7.51 -11.89
C TYR A 361 25.55 -7.80 -10.93
N ARG A 362 25.72 -8.86 -10.13
CA ARG A 362 24.79 -9.23 -9.06
C ARG A 362 25.60 -9.65 -7.83
N PHE A 363 25.14 -9.25 -6.66
CA PHE A 363 25.67 -9.74 -5.39
C PHE A 363 24.92 -10.96 -4.96
N GLN A 364 25.63 -11.94 -4.41
CA GLN A 364 25.05 -13.08 -3.72
C GLN A 364 25.38 -13.01 -2.24
N ILE A 365 24.42 -13.36 -1.40
CA ILE A 365 24.54 -13.34 0.04
C ILE A 365 24.23 -14.75 0.52
N ARG A 366 25.15 -15.36 1.27
CA ARG A 366 25.00 -16.72 1.80
C ARG A 366 25.30 -16.72 3.28
N SER A 367 24.45 -17.32 4.11
CA SER A 367 24.83 -17.58 5.50
C SER A 367 25.88 -18.68 5.55
N THR A 368 26.77 -18.62 6.55
CA THR A 368 27.85 -19.62 6.70
C THR A 368 27.35 -21.03 7.01
N ASP A 369 26.14 -21.15 7.56
CA ASP A 369 25.45 -22.44 7.77
C ASP A 369 24.72 -22.96 6.52
N GLY A 370 24.73 -22.20 5.41
CA GLY A 370 24.11 -22.57 4.14
C GLY A 370 22.58 -22.54 4.13
N LYS A 371 21.92 -22.14 5.23
CA LYS A 371 20.44 -22.15 5.33
C LYS A 371 19.78 -20.97 4.62
N LEU A 372 20.46 -19.85 4.53
CA LEU A 372 19.96 -18.63 3.90
C LEU A 372 20.83 -18.28 2.70
N SER A 373 20.17 -18.02 1.58
CA SER A 373 20.81 -17.44 0.40
C SER A 373 19.90 -16.43 -0.26
N GLY A 374 20.48 -15.34 -0.76
CA GLY A 374 19.79 -14.31 -1.49
C GLY A 374 20.66 -13.68 -2.57
N GLN A 375 20.03 -12.90 -3.43
CA GLN A 375 20.69 -12.19 -4.52
C GLN A 375 20.23 -10.74 -4.55
N SER A 376 21.09 -9.83 -5.02
CA SER A 376 20.69 -8.46 -5.31
C SER A 376 19.92 -8.35 -6.62
N ASN A 377 19.25 -7.22 -6.82
CA ASN A 377 18.87 -6.79 -8.16
C ASN A 377 20.11 -6.67 -9.08
N PRO A 378 19.93 -6.74 -10.42
CA PRO A 378 20.99 -6.47 -11.37
C PRO A 378 21.48 -5.02 -11.26
N ILE A 379 22.78 -4.86 -11.51
CA ILE A 379 23.49 -3.59 -11.57
C ILE A 379 24.14 -3.50 -12.94
N LEU A 380 23.69 -2.57 -13.77
CA LEU A 380 24.29 -2.24 -15.04
C LEU A 380 25.38 -1.18 -14.83
N VAL A 381 26.63 -1.56 -15.03
CA VAL A 381 27.79 -0.67 -14.96
C VAL A 381 28.11 -0.16 -16.37
N GLU A 382 28.09 1.16 -16.55
CA GLU A 382 28.36 1.82 -17.82
C GLU A 382 29.40 2.94 -17.65
N ASP A 383 30.19 3.26 -18.66
CA ASP A 383 31.21 4.31 -18.54
C ASP A 383 30.62 5.71 -18.45
N SER A 384 29.47 5.94 -19.08
CA SER A 384 28.82 7.26 -19.16
C SER A 384 27.29 7.12 -19.28
N PRO A 385 26.60 6.64 -18.23
CA PRO A 385 25.15 6.49 -18.26
C PRO A 385 24.47 7.87 -18.38
N SER A 386 23.70 8.08 -19.45
CA SER A 386 22.95 9.33 -19.67
C SER A 386 21.68 9.44 -18.83
N ASN A 387 21.09 8.29 -18.48
CA ASN A 387 19.99 8.16 -17.54
C ASN A 387 20.27 7.00 -16.60
N ARG A 388 19.70 7.07 -15.41
CA ARG A 388 19.63 5.97 -14.46
C ARG A 388 18.19 5.53 -14.30
N ILE A 389 18.01 4.39 -13.63
CA ILE A 389 16.72 3.89 -13.21
C ILE A 389 16.58 4.18 -11.72
N TYR A 390 15.55 4.95 -11.36
CA TYR A 390 15.17 5.20 -9.98
C TYR A 390 13.89 4.43 -9.67
N TRP A 391 13.94 3.62 -8.61
CA TRP A 391 12.83 2.80 -8.16
C TRP A 391 12.02 3.54 -7.11
N GLY A 392 10.71 3.57 -7.25
CA GLY A 392 9.87 4.23 -6.27
C GLY A 392 8.49 3.65 -6.11
N GLU A 393 7.88 4.14 -5.04
CA GLU A 393 6.50 3.87 -4.68
C GLU A 393 5.68 5.13 -4.96
N THR A 394 4.61 4.95 -5.72
CA THR A 394 3.71 6.04 -6.10
C THR A 394 2.37 5.97 -5.35
N HIS A 395 2.05 4.85 -4.70
CA HIS A 395 0.74 4.65 -4.09
C HIS A 395 0.85 3.85 -2.79
N GLY A 396 0.55 4.49 -1.67
CA GLY A 396 0.48 3.83 -0.37
C GLY A 396 0.07 4.77 0.75
N HIS A 397 -0.25 4.16 1.89
CA HIS A 397 -1.02 4.74 2.99
C HIS A 397 -0.35 4.48 4.35
N SER A 398 -0.53 5.40 5.28
CA SER A 398 -0.13 5.31 6.68
C SER A 398 -1.35 5.41 7.60
N GLY A 399 -1.15 5.52 8.91
CA GLY A 399 -2.21 5.57 9.91
C GLY A 399 -3.04 6.86 9.96
N PHE A 400 -2.94 7.75 8.97
CA PHE A 400 -3.88 8.87 8.80
C PHE A 400 -5.20 8.40 8.16
N SER A 401 -5.11 7.57 7.12
CA SER A 401 -6.25 6.84 6.56
C SER A 401 -6.16 5.34 6.92
N GLU A 402 -6.51 4.43 6.01
CA GLU A 402 -6.63 2.99 6.26
C GLU A 402 -5.30 2.22 6.44
N GLY A 403 -4.16 2.91 6.42
CA GLY A 403 -2.84 2.33 6.62
C GLY A 403 -2.43 2.12 8.07
N TYR A 404 -1.20 1.62 8.26
CA TYR A 404 -0.55 1.42 9.56
C TYR A 404 0.70 2.28 9.72
N GLY A 405 1.10 2.50 10.98
CA GLY A 405 2.29 3.27 11.31
C GLY A 405 2.06 4.77 11.15
N SER A 406 3.08 5.53 11.52
CA SER A 406 3.06 6.98 11.29
C SER A 406 3.52 7.32 9.86
N ALA A 407 3.19 8.51 9.37
CA ALA A 407 3.77 9.04 8.13
C ALA A 407 5.32 9.02 8.18
N ASP A 408 5.92 9.36 9.32
CA ASP A 408 7.38 9.26 9.54
C ASP A 408 7.89 7.80 9.42
N GLY A 409 7.13 6.83 9.94
CA GLY A 409 7.40 5.40 9.80
C GLY A 409 7.41 4.96 8.35
N TYR A 410 6.41 5.39 7.58
CA TYR A 410 6.28 5.12 6.14
C TYR A 410 7.50 5.62 5.34
N PHE A 411 7.88 6.90 5.52
CA PHE A 411 9.04 7.47 4.83
C PHE A 411 10.37 6.81 5.23
N ARG A 412 10.56 6.53 6.54
CA ARG A 412 11.75 5.80 7.03
C ARG A 412 11.82 4.41 6.45
N PHE A 413 10.70 3.69 6.41
CA PHE A 413 10.68 2.36 5.81
C PHE A 413 11.07 2.43 4.33
N GLY A 414 10.44 3.30 3.54
CA GLY A 414 10.76 3.46 2.11
C GLY A 414 12.23 3.75 1.84
N ARG A 415 12.81 4.71 2.57
CA ARG A 415 14.20 5.15 2.40
C ARG A 415 15.22 4.14 2.94
N ASP A 416 15.02 3.72 4.19
CA ASP A 416 16.06 3.04 4.97
C ASP A 416 15.94 1.53 4.86
N VAL A 417 14.70 1.01 4.80
CA VAL A 417 14.41 -0.42 4.72
C VAL A 417 14.24 -0.85 3.27
N ALA A 418 13.23 -0.32 2.58
CA ALA A 418 12.90 -0.69 1.21
C ALA A 418 13.96 -0.29 0.19
N ARG A 419 14.79 0.71 0.53
CA ARG A 419 15.83 1.27 -0.35
C ARG A 419 15.23 1.73 -1.68
N LEU A 420 14.12 2.45 -1.60
CA LEU A 420 13.56 3.17 -2.74
C LEU A 420 14.41 4.41 -3.02
N ASP A 421 14.48 4.79 -4.29
CA ASP A 421 15.13 6.01 -4.75
C ASP A 421 14.19 7.22 -4.66
N PHE A 422 12.88 6.99 -4.82
CA PHE A 422 11.86 8.00 -4.60
C PHE A 422 10.58 7.44 -3.95
N LEU A 423 9.78 8.32 -3.34
CA LEU A 423 8.58 7.94 -2.61
C LEU A 423 7.51 9.03 -2.65
N THR A 424 6.26 8.60 -2.81
CA THR A 424 5.06 9.37 -2.50
C THR A 424 4.29 8.68 -1.37
N LEU A 425 3.79 9.46 -0.41
CA LEU A 425 2.72 9.04 0.50
C LEU A 425 1.42 9.62 -0.06
N SER A 426 0.42 8.79 -0.31
CA SER A 426 -0.77 9.16 -1.07
C SER A 426 -2.04 8.84 -0.28
N GLU A 427 -2.16 9.43 0.92
CA GLU A 427 -3.35 9.23 1.76
C GLU A 427 -4.65 9.59 1.03
N HIS A 428 -5.72 8.89 1.38
CA HIS A 428 -7.07 9.20 0.93
C HIS A 428 -7.52 10.59 1.36
N ASP A 429 -7.83 11.46 0.41
CA ASP A 429 -8.33 12.81 0.68
C ASP A 429 -9.68 12.85 1.40
N LEU A 430 -10.52 11.83 1.16
CA LEU A 430 -11.84 11.69 1.73
C LEU A 430 -11.81 11.67 3.26
N TRP A 431 -10.76 11.10 3.86
CA TRP A 431 -10.57 11.01 5.31
C TRP A 431 -9.54 11.99 5.87
N MET A 432 -8.92 12.81 5.01
CA MET A 432 -7.80 13.66 5.39
C MET A 432 -8.24 15.08 5.80
N ASP A 433 -7.75 15.55 6.94
CA ASP A 433 -7.87 16.94 7.40
C ASP A 433 -6.64 17.81 7.04
N ASP A 434 -6.71 19.11 7.34
CA ASP A 434 -5.63 20.04 7.01
C ASP A 434 -4.35 19.86 7.86
N PHE A 435 -4.45 19.27 9.05
CA PHE A 435 -3.26 18.92 9.85
C PHE A 435 -2.52 17.75 9.24
N GLU A 436 -3.24 16.73 8.80
CA GLU A 436 -2.67 15.56 8.13
C GLU A 436 -2.03 15.97 6.79
N TRP A 437 -2.72 16.79 5.97
CA TRP A 437 -2.14 17.35 4.75
C TRP A 437 -0.86 18.15 5.02
N LYS A 438 -0.89 19.04 6.01
CA LYS A 438 0.30 19.82 6.40
C LYS A 438 1.43 18.93 6.90
N THR A 439 1.10 17.88 7.65
CA THR A 439 2.08 16.89 8.12
C THR A 439 2.71 16.13 6.95
N MET A 440 1.94 15.79 5.91
CA MET A 440 2.48 15.19 4.68
C MET A 440 3.39 16.15 3.92
N GLN A 441 3.03 17.44 3.82
CA GLN A 441 3.91 18.48 3.24
C GLN A 441 5.23 18.56 4.01
N GLU A 442 5.18 18.61 5.34
CA GLU A 442 6.35 18.66 6.21
C GLU A 442 7.21 17.40 6.13
N ALA A 443 6.59 16.21 6.15
CA ALA A 443 7.28 14.94 6.00
C ALA A 443 7.99 14.85 4.64
N THR A 444 7.31 15.23 3.56
CA THR A 444 7.89 15.30 2.21
C THR A 444 9.15 16.18 2.23
N ARG A 445 9.09 17.40 2.77
CA ARG A 445 10.29 18.26 2.88
C ARG A 445 11.38 17.64 3.76
N ARG A 446 11.01 17.04 4.88
CA ARG A 446 11.93 16.50 5.90
C ARG A 446 12.74 15.32 5.39
N TYR A 447 12.13 14.42 4.62
CA TYR A 447 12.79 13.21 4.12
C TYR A 447 13.50 13.41 2.79
N LEU A 448 13.21 14.49 2.05
CA LEU A 448 13.91 14.83 0.82
C LEU A 448 15.43 14.92 1.07
N SER A 449 16.18 14.08 0.36
CA SER A 449 17.63 14.07 0.35
C SER A 449 18.10 14.01 -1.11
N PRO A 450 18.21 15.16 -1.81
CA PRO A 450 18.53 15.20 -3.23
C PRO A 450 19.80 14.41 -3.56
N GLY A 451 19.76 13.64 -4.65
CA GLY A 451 20.80 12.71 -5.09
C GLY A 451 20.81 11.36 -4.38
N LYS A 452 20.00 11.17 -3.32
CA LYS A 452 19.96 9.92 -2.54
C LYS A 452 18.54 9.36 -2.36
N PHE A 453 17.58 10.23 -2.06
CA PHE A 453 16.19 9.88 -1.84
C PHE A 453 15.28 11.07 -2.17
N THR A 454 14.44 10.93 -3.18
CA THR A 454 13.51 11.97 -3.62
C THR A 454 12.12 11.72 -3.05
N THR A 455 11.47 12.74 -2.54
CA THR A 455 10.07 12.67 -2.11
C THR A 455 9.22 13.55 -3.01
N ILE A 456 8.02 13.09 -3.33
CA ILE A 456 7.03 13.83 -4.12
C ILE A 456 5.78 13.98 -3.25
N LEU A 457 5.24 15.19 -3.17
CA LEU A 457 3.99 15.42 -2.45
C LEU A 457 2.83 14.91 -3.28
N GLY A 458 1.91 14.17 -2.67
CA GLY A 458 0.70 13.73 -3.33
C GLY A 458 -0.39 13.29 -2.36
N TYR A 459 -1.55 12.93 -2.90
CA TYR A 459 -2.68 12.34 -2.18
C TYR A 459 -3.50 11.48 -3.15
N GLU A 460 -4.34 10.60 -2.62
CA GLU A 460 -5.31 9.85 -3.41
C GLU A 460 -6.68 10.53 -3.36
N TRP A 461 -7.15 11.04 -4.50
CA TRP A 461 -8.52 11.50 -4.66
C TRP A 461 -9.47 10.29 -4.75
N THR A 462 -10.34 10.11 -3.76
CA THR A 462 -10.98 8.82 -3.44
C THR A 462 -12.44 8.77 -3.91
N GLY A 463 -12.67 9.00 -5.20
CA GLY A 463 -14.02 9.08 -5.77
C GLY A 463 -14.66 7.72 -6.03
N SER A 464 -15.97 7.56 -5.80
CA SER A 464 -16.67 6.34 -6.23
C SER A 464 -16.67 6.18 -7.76
N ASN A 465 -16.82 4.95 -8.26
CA ASN A 465 -16.80 4.68 -9.71
C ASN A 465 -17.76 5.56 -10.55
N PRO A 466 -19.00 5.84 -10.10
CA PRO A 466 -19.89 6.75 -10.83
C PRO A 466 -19.41 8.19 -10.93
N ILE A 467 -18.62 8.68 -9.95
CA ILE A 467 -18.17 10.08 -9.91
C ILE A 467 -16.76 10.28 -10.46
N GLY A 468 -15.99 9.20 -10.62
CA GLY A 468 -14.65 9.31 -11.20
C GLY A 468 -13.70 8.17 -10.88
N GLY A 469 -13.95 7.35 -9.87
CA GLY A 469 -12.94 6.38 -9.39
C GLY A 469 -11.76 7.06 -8.68
N HIS A 470 -10.77 6.28 -8.29
CA HIS A 470 -9.65 6.78 -7.51
C HIS A 470 -8.51 7.30 -8.39
N HIS A 471 -7.92 8.44 -8.01
CA HIS A 471 -6.86 9.12 -8.74
C HIS A 471 -5.78 9.65 -7.80
N ASN A 472 -4.55 9.15 -7.95
CA ASN A 472 -3.39 9.71 -7.24
C ASN A 472 -2.98 11.04 -7.88
N VAL A 473 -2.91 12.12 -7.09
CA VAL A 473 -2.58 13.49 -7.54
C VAL A 473 -1.25 13.92 -6.92
N PHE A 474 -0.24 14.19 -7.74
CA PHE A 474 1.10 14.58 -7.32
C PHE A 474 1.44 16.00 -7.74
N PHE A 475 2.32 16.63 -6.96
CA PHE A 475 2.76 17.99 -7.17
C PHE A 475 4.28 18.10 -7.27
N SER A 476 4.76 19.00 -8.12
CA SER A 476 6.19 19.39 -8.17
C SER A 476 6.62 20.20 -6.95
N SER A 477 5.66 20.83 -6.25
CA SER A 477 5.89 21.70 -5.09
C SER A 477 5.34 21.08 -3.80
N THR A 478 6.10 21.21 -2.71
CA THR A 478 5.65 20.81 -1.37
C THR A 478 4.67 21.79 -0.73
N GLU A 479 4.46 22.97 -1.32
CA GLU A 479 3.49 23.98 -0.86
C GLU A 479 2.14 23.90 -1.58
N ALA A 480 1.97 22.89 -2.45
CA ALA A 480 0.76 22.76 -3.24
C ALA A 480 -0.49 22.61 -2.36
N ARG A 481 -1.61 23.13 -2.86
CA ARG A 481 -2.93 22.95 -2.26
C ARG A 481 -3.61 21.76 -2.93
N ARG A 482 -4.13 20.83 -2.13
CA ARG A 482 -4.98 19.74 -2.62
C ARG A 482 -6.33 20.27 -3.13
N ALA A 483 -6.94 19.54 -4.06
CA ALA A 483 -8.32 19.71 -4.49
C ALA A 483 -9.10 18.45 -4.05
N PRO A 484 -9.64 18.43 -2.82
CA PRO A 484 -10.14 17.20 -2.23
C PRO A 484 -11.65 17.02 -2.49
N LEU A 485 -12.19 15.83 -2.22
CA LEU A 485 -13.62 15.51 -2.36
C LEU A 485 -14.57 16.38 -1.53
N GLN A 486 -14.09 17.02 -0.46
CA GLN A 486 -14.87 18.01 0.28
C GLN A 486 -15.16 19.26 -0.58
N GLU A 487 -14.41 19.50 -1.66
CA GLU A 487 -14.55 20.65 -2.56
C GLU A 487 -14.97 20.28 -4.00
N THR A 488 -14.87 19.00 -4.40
CA THR A 488 -15.10 18.53 -5.77
C THR A 488 -16.19 17.45 -5.83
N VAL A 489 -17.15 17.56 -6.76
CA VAL A 489 -18.28 16.60 -6.87
C VAL A 489 -17.96 15.38 -7.74
N ASP A 490 -17.16 15.58 -8.79
CA ASP A 490 -16.84 14.58 -9.81
C ASP A 490 -15.41 14.80 -10.37
N LEU A 491 -14.97 13.90 -11.23
CA LEU A 491 -13.64 13.95 -11.85
C LEU A 491 -13.41 15.22 -12.69
N ASP A 492 -14.45 15.77 -13.34
CA ASP A 492 -14.31 17.00 -14.14
C ASP A 492 -14.10 18.21 -13.23
N GLU A 493 -14.74 18.25 -12.07
CA GLU A 493 -14.50 19.26 -11.05
C GLU A 493 -13.12 19.15 -10.42
N LEU A 494 -12.60 17.94 -10.22
CA LEU A 494 -11.20 17.73 -9.82
C LEU A 494 -10.25 18.41 -10.81
N TYR A 495 -10.39 18.11 -12.11
CA TYR A 495 -9.54 18.71 -13.15
C TYR A 495 -9.65 20.24 -13.18
N LYS A 496 -10.88 20.77 -13.18
CA LYS A 496 -11.12 22.22 -13.19
C LYS A 496 -10.51 22.90 -11.96
N LYS A 497 -10.68 22.31 -10.78
CA LYS A 497 -10.15 22.86 -9.53
C LYS A 497 -8.63 22.86 -9.53
N LEU A 498 -7.99 21.75 -9.91
CA LEU A 498 -6.52 21.68 -9.99
C LEU A 498 -5.95 22.70 -10.98
N ARG A 499 -6.57 22.88 -12.15
CA ARG A 499 -6.19 23.93 -13.12
C ARG A 499 -6.36 25.36 -12.59
N SER A 500 -7.34 25.57 -11.70
CA SER A 500 -7.55 26.88 -11.07
C SER A 500 -6.52 27.18 -9.97
N LEU A 501 -5.94 26.13 -9.37
CA LEU A 501 -5.00 26.24 -8.27
C LEU A 501 -3.54 26.25 -8.74
N HIS A 502 -3.24 25.57 -9.84
CA HIS A 502 -1.87 25.24 -10.26
C HIS A 502 -1.68 25.35 -11.78
N ASP A 503 -0.44 25.57 -12.22
CA ASP A 503 -0.07 25.27 -13.60
C ASP A 503 -0.27 23.76 -13.84
N PRO A 504 -0.97 23.32 -14.89
CA PRO A 504 -1.07 21.90 -15.26
C PRO A 504 0.30 21.21 -15.37
N LYS A 505 1.37 21.96 -15.65
CA LYS A 505 2.78 21.53 -15.63
C LYS A 505 3.39 21.38 -14.24
N GLU A 506 2.61 21.50 -13.17
CA GLU A 506 3.04 21.20 -11.80
C GLU A 506 2.22 20.06 -11.16
N VAL A 507 1.18 19.58 -11.85
CA VAL A 507 0.29 18.49 -11.40
C VAL A 507 0.43 17.23 -12.26
N LEU A 508 0.58 16.06 -11.63
CA LEU A 508 0.52 14.76 -12.28
C LEU A 508 -0.58 13.91 -11.65
N ILE A 509 -1.43 13.30 -12.48
CA ILE A 509 -2.52 12.43 -12.05
C ILE A 509 -2.26 11.00 -12.55
N ILE A 510 -2.51 10.02 -11.68
CA ILE A 510 -2.34 8.58 -11.93
C ILE A 510 -3.59 7.83 -11.43
N PRO A 511 -4.53 7.43 -12.30
CA PRO A 511 -5.63 6.54 -11.93
C PRO A 511 -5.16 5.10 -11.74
N HIS A 512 -5.93 4.31 -11.00
CA HIS A 512 -5.66 2.88 -10.78
C HIS A 512 -6.93 2.02 -10.87
N ALA A 513 -6.74 0.73 -11.19
CA ALA A 513 -7.79 -0.10 -11.76
C ALA A 513 -8.75 -0.77 -10.76
N HIS A 514 -8.42 -0.82 -9.47
CA HIS A 514 -9.27 -1.51 -8.49
C HIS A 514 -10.52 -0.67 -8.11
N GLN A 515 -10.44 0.65 -8.35
CA GLN A 515 -11.53 1.62 -8.35
C GLN A 515 -11.42 2.47 -9.63
N SER A 516 -11.59 1.81 -10.76
CA SER A 516 -11.13 2.23 -12.09
C SER A 516 -11.73 3.53 -12.63
N GLY A 517 -12.87 3.96 -12.12
CA GLY A 517 -13.50 5.20 -12.59
C GLY A 517 -13.99 5.13 -14.03
N ASP A 518 -13.75 6.19 -14.80
CA ASP A 518 -14.15 6.32 -16.20
C ASP A 518 -12.94 6.57 -17.11
N TRP A 519 -12.34 5.49 -17.62
CA TRP A 519 -11.22 5.53 -18.57
C TRP A 519 -11.55 6.15 -19.95
N ASN A 520 -12.76 6.68 -20.14
CA ASN A 520 -13.12 7.51 -21.29
C ASN A 520 -12.91 9.02 -21.03
N ARG A 521 -12.55 9.39 -19.79
CA ARG A 521 -12.22 10.76 -19.38
C ARG A 521 -10.74 10.82 -19.00
N ASN A 522 -10.04 11.83 -19.50
CA ASN A 522 -8.61 12.02 -19.24
C ASN A 522 -8.24 13.49 -19.48
N ASP A 523 -7.68 14.16 -18.48
CA ASP A 523 -7.03 15.45 -18.72
C ASP A 523 -5.59 15.22 -19.19
N ALA A 524 -5.36 15.28 -20.51
CA ALA A 524 -4.07 14.91 -21.12
C ALA A 524 -2.85 15.74 -20.67
N ASP A 525 -3.06 16.90 -20.03
CA ASP A 525 -1.96 17.72 -19.50
C ASP A 525 -1.52 17.25 -18.10
N MET A 526 -2.46 16.77 -17.28
CA MET A 526 -2.21 16.37 -15.88
C MET A 526 -2.21 14.85 -15.71
N GLU A 527 -3.16 14.13 -16.30
CA GLU A 527 -3.27 12.67 -16.23
C GLU A 527 -2.47 11.99 -17.34
N ARG A 528 -1.26 11.55 -16.99
CA ARG A 528 -0.25 11.11 -17.97
C ARG A 528 0.31 9.73 -17.71
N LEU A 529 -0.04 9.10 -16.60
CA LEU A 529 0.36 7.74 -16.24
C LEU A 529 -0.89 6.96 -15.85
N ALA A 530 -0.84 5.63 -15.92
CA ALA A 530 -1.83 4.73 -15.37
C ALA A 530 -1.13 3.65 -14.55
N GLU A 531 -1.67 3.36 -13.37
CA GLU A 531 -1.20 2.27 -12.52
C GLU A 531 -1.80 0.95 -13.03
N ILE A 532 -0.93 0.07 -13.54
CA ILE A 532 -1.33 -1.22 -14.12
C ILE A 532 -0.95 -2.41 -13.23
N GLN A 533 -0.31 -2.16 -12.09
CA GLN A 533 0.11 -3.18 -11.14
C GLN A 533 0.01 -2.63 -9.73
N SER A 534 -0.70 -3.35 -8.86
CA SER A 534 -0.75 -3.08 -7.42
C SER A 534 -0.91 -4.32 -6.55
N GLY A 535 -0.92 -4.13 -5.23
CA GLY A 535 -1.24 -5.17 -4.27
C GLY A 535 -2.64 -5.76 -4.48
N HIS A 536 -3.52 -5.04 -5.18
CA HIS A 536 -4.85 -5.52 -5.52
C HIS A 536 -4.89 -6.45 -6.74
N GLY A 537 -3.89 -6.41 -7.63
CA GLY A 537 -3.93 -7.17 -8.88
C GLY A 537 -3.02 -6.60 -9.98
N THR A 538 -2.95 -7.33 -11.08
CA THR A 538 -2.30 -6.91 -12.31
C THR A 538 -3.37 -6.55 -13.32
N PHE A 539 -3.32 -5.32 -13.83
CA PHE A 539 -4.43 -4.70 -14.56
C PHE A 539 -3.93 -4.10 -15.88
N GLU A 540 -3.16 -4.86 -16.66
CA GLU A 540 -2.68 -4.44 -17.98
C GLU A 540 -3.83 -3.96 -18.88
N TYR A 541 -5.03 -4.56 -18.74
CA TYR A 541 -6.23 -4.13 -19.45
C TYR A 541 -6.57 -2.65 -19.21
N PHE A 542 -6.32 -2.13 -18.00
CA PHE A 542 -6.71 -0.79 -17.59
C PHE A 542 -5.93 0.25 -18.37
N GLY A 543 -4.60 0.13 -18.42
CA GLY A 543 -3.76 0.95 -19.29
C GLY A 543 -4.18 0.83 -20.75
N ASN A 544 -4.47 -0.38 -21.23
CA ASN A 544 -4.96 -0.60 -22.59
C ASN A 544 -6.30 0.10 -22.90
N LYS A 545 -7.22 0.26 -21.93
CA LYS A 545 -8.47 1.02 -22.13
C LYS A 545 -8.21 2.50 -22.41
N TYR A 546 -7.29 3.13 -21.67
CA TYR A 546 -6.88 4.51 -21.95
C TYR A 546 -6.26 4.64 -23.35
N LEU A 547 -5.36 3.71 -23.72
CA LEU A 547 -4.72 3.72 -25.03
C LEU A 547 -5.70 3.49 -26.18
N GLN A 548 -6.67 2.58 -26.01
CA GLN A 548 -7.75 2.34 -26.99
C GLN A 548 -8.64 3.57 -27.20
N ASN A 549 -8.78 4.42 -26.19
CA ASN A 549 -9.49 5.69 -26.29
C ASN A 549 -8.66 6.80 -26.95
N GLY A 550 -7.38 6.56 -27.26
CA GLY A 550 -6.47 7.51 -27.88
C GLY A 550 -5.71 8.41 -26.89
N PHE A 551 -5.81 8.14 -25.59
CA PHE A 551 -5.06 8.87 -24.57
C PHE A 551 -3.61 8.39 -24.49
N GLU A 552 -2.69 9.32 -24.23
CA GLU A 552 -1.26 9.02 -24.10
C GLU A 552 -0.85 8.88 -22.63
N VAL A 553 -1.16 7.72 -22.03
CA VAL A 553 -0.71 7.38 -20.68
C VAL A 553 0.53 6.48 -20.71
N GLY A 554 1.49 6.73 -19.82
CA GLY A 554 2.58 5.81 -19.51
C GLY A 554 2.16 4.81 -18.44
N PHE A 555 2.99 3.79 -18.20
CA PHE A 555 2.70 2.75 -17.22
C PHE A 555 3.60 2.88 -15.99
N VAL A 556 2.99 2.67 -14.82
CA VAL A 556 3.67 2.52 -13.53
C VAL A 556 3.06 1.36 -12.76
N GLY A 557 3.87 0.78 -11.88
CA GLY A 557 3.41 -0.10 -10.81
C GLY A 557 3.55 0.61 -9.47
N ALA A 558 2.69 0.29 -8.53
CA ALA A 558 2.71 0.83 -7.18
C ALA A 558 2.23 -0.24 -6.21
N SER A 559 2.27 -0.05 -4.90
CA SER A 559 1.81 -1.11 -4.00
C SER A 559 0.36 -0.99 -3.56
N ASP A 560 -0.13 0.24 -3.41
CA ASP A 560 -1.32 0.56 -2.63
C ASP A 560 -1.21 -0.07 -1.22
N ASN A 561 -0.09 0.24 -0.56
CA ASN A 561 0.30 -0.39 0.70
C ASN A 561 -0.39 0.26 1.90
N HIS A 562 -1.14 -0.54 2.66
CA HIS A 562 -1.75 -0.13 3.94
C HIS A 562 -0.98 -0.62 5.18
N ASN A 563 0.26 -1.06 5.02
CA ASN A 563 1.06 -1.65 6.10
C ASN A 563 2.08 -0.67 6.68
N GLY A 564 2.18 0.54 6.15
CA GLY A 564 3.29 1.43 6.46
C GLY A 564 4.63 0.99 5.84
N HIS A 565 4.61 0.06 4.87
CA HIS A 565 5.80 -0.58 4.27
C HIS A 565 5.88 -0.34 2.75
N PRO A 566 6.12 0.89 2.27
CA PRO A 566 6.18 1.18 0.84
C PRO A 566 7.28 0.40 0.12
N GLY A 567 7.06 0.11 -1.17
CA GLY A 567 7.95 -0.71 -2.00
C GLY A 567 7.93 -2.20 -1.67
N TYR A 568 7.09 -2.59 -0.71
CA TYR A 568 6.70 -3.94 -0.34
C TYR A 568 5.18 -3.95 -0.17
N SER A 569 4.56 -5.11 -0.09
CA SER A 569 3.15 -5.17 0.29
C SER A 569 2.90 -6.40 1.11
N GLY A 570 2.26 -6.27 2.28
CA GLY A 570 1.73 -7.42 3.00
C GLY A 570 0.94 -7.21 4.29
N MET A 571 -0.33 -6.84 4.10
CA MET A 571 -1.54 -7.36 4.77
C MET A 571 -2.76 -6.93 3.93
N GLY A 572 -3.81 -7.75 3.86
CA GLY A 572 -5.07 -7.44 3.17
C GLY A 572 -5.04 -7.53 1.64
N ASN A 573 -3.89 -7.25 1.03
CA ASN A 573 -3.70 -7.25 -0.42
C ASN A 573 -3.50 -8.67 -1.00
N ARG A 574 -4.02 -8.88 -2.21
CA ARG A 574 -4.23 -10.19 -2.84
C ARG A 574 -2.96 -10.77 -3.46
N GLN A 575 -1.92 -9.95 -3.67
CA GLN A 575 -0.62 -10.31 -4.23
C GLN A 575 0.48 -9.27 -3.85
N LEU A 576 1.68 -9.39 -4.43
CA LEU A 576 2.72 -8.35 -4.37
C LEU A 576 2.30 -7.05 -5.07
N GLY A 577 2.61 -5.92 -4.45
CA GLY A 577 2.61 -4.60 -5.04
C GLY A 577 3.63 -4.47 -6.17
N GLY A 578 3.46 -3.46 -7.01
CA GLY A 578 4.42 -3.09 -8.05
C GLY A 578 5.42 -2.03 -7.59
N LEU A 579 6.41 -1.78 -8.45
CA LEU A 579 7.27 -0.61 -8.36
C LEU A 579 7.22 0.18 -9.66
N ALA A 580 7.32 1.50 -9.51
CA ALA A 580 7.55 2.41 -10.61
C ALA A 580 9.05 2.54 -10.84
N ALA A 581 9.49 2.34 -12.07
CA ALA A 581 10.83 2.67 -12.50
C ALA A 581 10.78 3.99 -13.28
N VAL A 582 11.60 4.97 -12.89
CA VAL A 582 11.70 6.27 -13.56
C VAL A 582 13.09 6.44 -14.16
N MET A 583 13.15 6.70 -15.46
CA MET A 583 14.40 7.04 -16.15
C MET A 583 14.68 8.53 -16.07
N ALA A 584 15.74 8.90 -15.35
CA ALA A 584 16.15 10.29 -15.19
C ALA A 584 17.68 10.42 -15.06
N PRO A 585 18.27 11.58 -15.40
CA PRO A 585 19.71 11.78 -15.31
C PRO A 585 20.21 11.84 -13.87
N ARG A 586 19.39 12.34 -12.93
CA ARG A 586 19.74 12.56 -11.51
C ARG A 586 18.54 12.27 -10.61
N ASN A 587 18.81 11.84 -9.37
CA ASN A 587 17.78 11.61 -8.37
C ASN A 587 17.42 12.93 -7.67
N THR A 588 16.68 13.82 -8.33
CA THR A 588 16.16 15.06 -7.74
C THR A 588 14.66 15.16 -7.98
N SER A 589 13.94 15.89 -7.13
CA SER A 589 12.49 16.11 -7.29
C SER A 589 12.13 16.61 -8.70
N GLU A 590 12.88 17.56 -9.24
CA GLU A 590 12.67 18.08 -10.60
C GLU A 590 12.82 16.99 -11.67
N GLU A 591 13.93 16.25 -11.67
CA GLU A 591 14.24 15.29 -12.74
C GLU A 591 13.37 14.03 -12.65
N VAL A 592 13.08 13.56 -11.44
CA VAL A 592 12.18 12.42 -11.21
C VAL A 592 10.73 12.80 -11.58
N PHE A 593 10.24 13.95 -11.12
CA PHE A 593 8.90 14.43 -11.48
C PHE A 593 8.78 14.63 -12.99
N LYS A 594 9.79 15.21 -13.63
CA LYS A 594 9.87 15.33 -15.09
C LYS A 594 9.91 13.99 -15.80
N GLY A 595 10.60 12.98 -15.25
CA GLY A 595 10.62 11.62 -15.76
C GLY A 595 9.23 10.98 -15.76
N LEU A 596 8.54 11.04 -14.62
CA LEU A 596 7.14 10.60 -14.47
C LEU A 596 6.23 11.29 -15.48
N ARG A 597 6.25 12.63 -15.52
CA ARG A 597 5.45 13.43 -16.45
C ARG A 597 5.68 13.12 -17.92
N ASN A 598 6.92 12.86 -18.30
CA ASN A 598 7.27 12.53 -19.68
C ASN A 598 7.12 11.04 -19.98
N ARG A 599 6.49 10.26 -19.08
CA ARG A 599 6.23 8.83 -19.25
C ARG A 599 7.50 8.02 -19.49
N ARG A 600 8.64 8.54 -19.02
CA ARG A 600 9.92 7.83 -19.05
C ARG A 600 9.96 6.83 -17.91
N THR A 601 8.95 5.96 -17.91
CA THR A 601 8.63 5.05 -16.82
C THR A 601 8.34 3.66 -17.34
N TYR A 602 8.47 2.68 -16.48
CA TYR A 602 7.93 1.35 -16.70
C TYR A 602 7.43 0.76 -15.38
N ALA A 603 6.53 -0.21 -15.49
CA ALA A 603 5.93 -0.91 -14.35
C ALA A 603 6.63 -2.24 -14.12
N THR A 604 6.70 -2.69 -12.87
CA THR A 604 7.14 -4.04 -12.50
C THR A 604 6.23 -4.61 -11.43
N THR A 605 6.22 -5.93 -11.26
CA THR A 605 5.52 -6.64 -10.16
C THR A 605 6.22 -6.57 -8.80
N GLY A 606 7.12 -5.58 -8.62
CA GLY A 606 7.89 -5.35 -7.40
C GLY A 606 9.39 -5.64 -7.55
N GLU A 607 9.77 -6.43 -8.55
CA GLU A 607 11.13 -6.81 -8.85
C GLU A 607 11.86 -5.69 -9.61
N ARG A 608 13.12 -5.42 -9.21
CA ARG A 608 13.96 -4.38 -9.83
C ARG A 608 14.60 -4.86 -11.13
N ILE A 609 13.77 -5.20 -12.12
CA ILE A 609 14.15 -5.68 -13.46
C ILE A 609 14.65 -4.49 -14.28
N ILE A 610 15.87 -4.54 -14.81
CA ILE A 610 16.33 -3.49 -15.74
C ILE A 610 15.69 -3.75 -17.10
N LEU A 611 14.88 -2.81 -17.57
CA LEU A 611 14.24 -2.83 -18.88
C LEU A 611 14.59 -1.55 -19.64
N ASP A 612 15.49 -1.65 -20.62
CA ASP A 612 15.87 -0.53 -21.51
C ASP A 612 15.43 -0.84 -22.94
N VAL A 613 14.52 -0.02 -23.46
CA VAL A 613 13.87 -0.26 -24.75
C VAL A 613 13.87 1.02 -25.57
N ASP A 614 14.23 0.90 -26.85
CA ASP A 614 14.06 1.95 -27.84
C ASP A 614 13.28 1.46 -29.06
N LEU A 615 12.58 2.40 -29.69
CA LEU A 615 11.90 2.24 -30.95
C LEU A 615 12.53 3.21 -31.96
N ASN A 616 13.30 2.70 -32.91
CA ASN A 616 14.08 3.52 -33.84
C ASN A 616 14.95 4.59 -33.13
N GLY A 617 15.50 4.28 -31.95
CA GLY A 617 16.28 5.22 -31.12
C GLY A 617 15.46 6.12 -30.20
N VAL A 618 14.14 6.19 -30.37
CA VAL A 618 13.24 6.92 -29.46
C VAL A 618 13.00 6.08 -28.21
N LYS A 619 13.02 6.69 -27.02
CA LYS A 619 12.84 5.99 -25.73
C LYS A 619 11.37 5.84 -25.34
N MET A 620 11.07 4.87 -24.47
CA MET A 620 9.71 4.58 -24.00
C MET A 620 8.98 5.82 -23.46
N GLY A 621 7.66 5.88 -23.65
CA GLY A 621 6.83 7.03 -23.27
C GLY A 621 6.83 8.19 -24.26
N GLN A 622 7.49 8.03 -25.42
CA GLN A 622 7.62 9.07 -26.44
C GLN A 622 6.94 8.66 -27.76
N ARG A 623 6.69 9.66 -28.61
CA ARG A 623 6.10 9.51 -29.94
C ARG A 623 7.19 9.59 -30.99
N GLN A 624 7.14 8.73 -32.01
CA GLN A 624 7.94 8.87 -33.22
C GLN A 624 7.07 9.28 -34.41
N ALA A 625 7.69 9.91 -35.40
CA ALA A 625 7.06 10.15 -36.69
C ALA A 625 6.73 8.81 -37.40
N GLY A 626 5.83 8.86 -38.39
CA GLY A 626 5.51 7.70 -39.21
C GLY A 626 6.78 7.14 -39.88
N ALA A 627 7.01 5.83 -39.74
CA ALA A 627 8.15 5.15 -40.31
C ALA A 627 7.72 3.81 -40.93
N ASN A 628 8.23 3.50 -42.12
CA ASN A 628 7.91 2.24 -42.81
C ASN A 628 8.46 1.01 -42.05
N GLU A 629 9.63 1.17 -41.41
CA GLU A 629 10.19 0.19 -40.49
C GLU A 629 10.14 0.75 -39.06
N ARG A 630 9.55 -0.01 -38.12
CA ARG A 630 9.59 0.29 -36.68
C ARG A 630 10.36 -0.82 -35.98
N LYS A 631 11.63 -0.54 -35.67
CA LYS A 631 12.52 -1.48 -35.01
C LYS A 631 12.54 -1.25 -33.50
N LEU A 632 12.05 -2.24 -32.75
CA LEU A 632 12.18 -2.34 -31.31
C LEU A 632 13.49 -3.03 -30.96
N ARG A 633 14.25 -2.46 -30.02
CA ARG A 633 15.42 -3.08 -29.39
C ARG A 633 15.24 -3.02 -27.89
N ALA A 634 15.51 -4.12 -27.20
CA ALA A 634 15.42 -4.21 -25.75
C ALA A 634 16.64 -4.91 -25.15
N ARG A 635 17.13 -4.35 -24.04
CA ARG A 635 18.03 -5.00 -23.08
C ARG A 635 17.25 -5.27 -21.81
N VAL A 636 17.21 -6.53 -21.40
CA VAL A 636 16.49 -6.99 -20.21
C VAL A 636 17.46 -7.69 -19.27
N HIS A 637 17.54 -7.22 -18.04
CA HIS A 637 18.28 -7.88 -16.96
C HIS A 637 17.30 -8.18 -15.82
N GLY A 638 16.99 -9.46 -15.66
CA GLY A 638 16.04 -9.97 -14.69
C GLY A 638 16.65 -10.18 -13.30
N THR A 639 15.75 -10.39 -12.35
CA THR A 639 16.06 -10.93 -11.01
C THR A 639 15.99 -12.45 -10.97
N GLU A 640 15.19 -13.04 -11.88
CA GLU A 640 15.08 -14.46 -12.18
C GLU A 640 15.17 -14.67 -13.71
N PRO A 641 15.41 -15.92 -14.18
CA PRO A 641 15.52 -16.20 -15.60
C PRO A 641 14.35 -15.69 -16.43
N ILE A 642 14.64 -15.11 -17.61
CA ILE A 642 13.61 -14.57 -18.50
C ILE A 642 12.91 -15.73 -19.22
N ASP A 643 11.58 -15.81 -19.09
CA ASP A 643 10.75 -16.78 -19.81
C ASP A 643 10.34 -16.24 -21.18
N THR A 644 9.62 -15.12 -21.19
CA THR A 644 9.05 -14.55 -22.41
C THR A 644 9.27 -13.05 -22.53
N ILE A 645 9.39 -12.59 -23.77
CA ILE A 645 9.27 -11.18 -24.15
C ILE A 645 8.16 -11.09 -25.21
N ASP A 646 7.10 -10.36 -24.89
CA ASP A 646 5.98 -10.09 -25.77
C ASP A 646 6.06 -8.66 -26.33
N VAL A 647 5.76 -8.52 -27.63
CA VAL A 647 5.52 -7.24 -28.29
C VAL A 647 4.01 -7.05 -28.41
N ILE A 648 3.50 -6.01 -27.77
CA ILE A 648 2.10 -5.64 -27.85
C ILE A 648 1.96 -4.46 -28.79
N LYS A 649 1.06 -4.57 -29.77
CA LYS A 649 0.66 -3.48 -30.65
C LYS A 649 -0.85 -3.30 -30.55
N ASN A 650 -1.30 -2.07 -30.27
CA ASN A 650 -2.72 -1.72 -30.18
C ASN A 650 -3.52 -2.66 -29.26
N GLY A 651 -2.95 -3.02 -28.11
CA GLY A 651 -3.56 -3.90 -27.11
C GLY A 651 -3.61 -5.38 -27.48
N LYS A 652 -2.89 -5.82 -28.53
CA LYS A 652 -2.77 -7.22 -28.92
C LYS A 652 -1.31 -7.66 -28.98
N VAL A 653 -1.00 -8.85 -28.46
CA VAL A 653 0.31 -9.48 -28.65
C VAL A 653 0.47 -9.79 -30.14
N VAL A 654 1.44 -9.14 -30.80
CA VAL A 654 1.73 -9.34 -32.23
C VAL A 654 2.98 -10.18 -32.46
N TYR A 655 3.79 -10.34 -31.41
CA TYR A 655 4.96 -11.21 -31.42
C TYR A 655 5.28 -11.66 -29.99
N SER A 656 5.73 -12.90 -29.84
CA SER A 656 6.19 -13.45 -28.56
C SER A 656 7.46 -14.27 -28.79
N ARG A 657 8.48 -14.02 -27.96
CA ARG A 657 9.69 -14.83 -27.93
C ARG A 657 9.82 -15.50 -26.57
N ARG A 658 9.83 -16.83 -26.59
CA ARG A 658 10.14 -17.68 -25.43
C ARG A 658 11.63 -18.03 -25.43
N TYR A 659 12.23 -18.07 -24.24
CA TYR A 659 13.67 -18.30 -24.04
C TYR A 659 14.01 -19.55 -23.25
N LEU A 660 13.02 -20.22 -22.65
CA LEU A 660 13.24 -21.45 -21.91
C LEU A 660 13.21 -22.63 -22.87
N GLU A 661 14.39 -22.98 -23.37
CA GLU A 661 14.61 -24.22 -24.09
C GLU A 661 15.04 -25.28 -23.08
N THR A 662 14.28 -26.38 -23.00
CA THR A 662 14.51 -27.44 -22.00
C THR A 662 14.33 -28.81 -22.59
N SER A 663 15.00 -29.78 -21.97
CA SER A 663 14.83 -31.21 -22.20
C SER A 663 14.57 -31.90 -20.86
N ILE A 664 13.95 -33.08 -20.91
CA ILE A 664 13.73 -33.89 -19.71
C ILE A 664 15.08 -34.44 -19.27
N GLN A 665 15.44 -34.20 -18.00
CA GLN A 665 16.68 -34.65 -17.40
C GLN A 665 16.37 -35.36 -16.08
N PRO A 666 17.24 -36.30 -15.63
CA PRO A 666 17.06 -36.99 -14.35
C PRO A 666 16.86 -36.04 -13.17
N ARG A 667 17.47 -34.85 -13.21
CA ARG A 667 17.21 -33.78 -12.25
C ARG A 667 16.70 -32.57 -13.02
N VAL A 668 15.46 -32.14 -12.74
CA VAL A 668 14.79 -31.08 -13.52
C VAL A 668 13.87 -30.26 -12.63
N TRP A 669 13.75 -28.97 -12.96
CA TRP A 669 12.75 -28.10 -12.37
C TRP A 669 11.48 -28.14 -13.20
N VAL A 670 10.34 -28.31 -12.54
CA VAL A 670 9.01 -28.22 -13.16
C VAL A 670 8.25 -27.08 -12.50
N GLN A 671 7.82 -26.13 -13.32
CA GLN A 671 6.92 -25.06 -12.93
C GLN A 671 5.47 -25.52 -13.08
N VAL A 672 4.66 -25.28 -12.07
CA VAL A 672 3.19 -25.29 -12.16
C VAL A 672 2.70 -23.88 -11.91
N LYS A 673 2.20 -23.20 -12.95
CA LYS A 673 1.68 -21.84 -12.89
C LYS A 673 0.16 -21.84 -12.94
N LEU A 674 -0.47 -21.22 -11.96
CA LEU A 674 -1.92 -20.99 -11.92
C LEU A 674 -2.18 -19.51 -12.20
N GLU A 675 -3.10 -19.19 -13.09
CA GLU A 675 -3.36 -17.82 -13.50
C GLU A 675 -4.85 -17.58 -13.75
N ALA A 676 -5.33 -16.42 -13.31
CA ALA A 676 -6.69 -15.98 -13.57
C ALA A 676 -6.67 -14.52 -14.01
N PRO A 677 -7.30 -14.16 -15.14
CA PRO A 677 -7.36 -12.80 -15.65
C PRO A 677 -8.12 -11.85 -14.71
N ALA A 678 -7.84 -10.56 -14.81
CA ALA A 678 -8.52 -9.48 -14.09
C ALA A 678 -9.43 -8.63 -15.01
N GLU A 679 -9.54 -9.02 -16.28
CA GLU A 679 -10.20 -8.28 -17.36
C GLU A 679 -11.67 -7.99 -17.09
N VAL A 680 -12.11 -6.88 -17.68
CA VAL A 680 -13.50 -6.41 -17.66
C VAL A 680 -14.18 -6.70 -19.00
N PHE A 681 -15.46 -7.06 -18.94
CA PHE A 681 -16.30 -7.37 -20.09
C PHE A 681 -17.61 -6.61 -20.01
N ASN A 682 -18.36 -6.52 -21.11
CA ASN A 682 -19.75 -6.02 -21.14
C ASN A 682 -19.98 -4.61 -20.55
N GLY A 683 -19.00 -3.72 -20.62
CA GLY A 683 -19.12 -2.35 -20.09
C GLY A 683 -18.95 -2.24 -18.57
N HIS A 684 -18.67 -3.34 -17.87
CA HIS A 684 -18.28 -3.31 -16.47
C HIS A 684 -17.03 -2.46 -16.27
N LYS A 685 -17.03 -1.64 -15.23
CA LYS A 685 -15.90 -0.79 -14.89
C LYS A 685 -14.87 -1.53 -14.04
N ASN A 686 -15.33 -2.32 -13.08
CA ASN A 686 -14.41 -2.96 -12.14
C ASN A 686 -13.92 -4.34 -12.56
N PRO A 687 -12.65 -4.67 -12.24
CA PRO A 687 -12.02 -5.94 -12.60
C PRO A 687 -12.58 -7.13 -11.84
N ARG A 688 -12.43 -8.33 -12.42
CA ARG A 688 -12.72 -9.61 -11.75
C ARG A 688 -12.08 -9.65 -10.35
N GLN A 689 -12.80 -10.20 -9.37
CA GLN A 689 -12.26 -10.45 -8.03
C GLN A 689 -11.18 -11.55 -8.04
N ALA A 690 -10.48 -11.74 -6.92
CA ALA A 690 -9.42 -12.75 -6.84
C ALA A 690 -9.96 -14.17 -7.04
N ARG A 691 -9.22 -14.99 -7.77
CA ARG A 691 -9.44 -16.43 -7.92
C ARG A 691 -8.72 -17.17 -6.79
N ILE A 692 -9.47 -17.86 -5.93
CA ILE A 692 -8.93 -18.69 -4.85
C ILE A 692 -8.65 -20.10 -5.35
N TRP A 693 -7.38 -20.48 -5.44
CA TRP A 693 -6.95 -21.83 -5.77
C TRP A 693 -6.69 -22.62 -4.50
N ARG A 694 -7.25 -23.83 -4.39
CA ARG A 694 -6.94 -24.79 -3.33
C ARG A 694 -6.77 -26.15 -3.94
N GLY A 695 -5.71 -26.87 -3.61
CA GLY A 695 -5.41 -28.09 -4.35
C GLY A 695 -4.14 -28.81 -3.91
N SER A 696 -3.69 -29.72 -4.77
CA SER A 696 -2.43 -30.42 -4.59
C SER A 696 -1.77 -30.76 -5.92
N ILE A 697 -0.45 -30.92 -5.88
CA ILE A 697 0.38 -31.42 -6.97
C ILE A 697 1.03 -32.72 -6.50
N GLU A 698 0.81 -33.81 -7.21
CA GLU A 698 1.40 -35.12 -6.93
C GLU A 698 2.34 -35.55 -8.07
N VAL A 699 3.49 -36.12 -7.71
CA VAL A 699 4.49 -36.61 -8.66
C VAL A 699 4.60 -38.14 -8.57
N LYS A 700 4.57 -38.81 -9.73
CA LYS A 700 4.76 -40.26 -9.86
C LYS A 700 5.87 -40.56 -10.87
N GLY A 701 6.69 -41.57 -10.59
CA GLY A 701 7.84 -41.94 -11.43
C GLY A 701 9.12 -41.14 -11.16
N ALA A 702 9.04 -40.07 -10.35
CA ALA A 702 10.18 -39.30 -9.86
C ALA A 702 9.99 -38.95 -8.38
N ARG A 703 11.08 -38.50 -7.74
CA ARG A 703 11.06 -38.00 -6.36
C ARG A 703 10.96 -36.48 -6.38
N LEU A 704 9.94 -35.92 -5.71
CA LEU A 704 9.92 -34.49 -5.38
C LEU A 704 11.00 -34.25 -4.32
N VAL A 705 12.07 -33.52 -4.61
CA VAL A 705 13.18 -33.33 -3.65
C VAL A 705 13.13 -31.98 -2.96
N GLY A 706 12.56 -30.98 -3.64
CA GLY A 706 12.39 -29.63 -3.11
C GLY A 706 11.30 -28.87 -3.85
N PHE A 707 10.91 -27.73 -3.30
CA PHE A 707 10.10 -26.75 -4.01
C PHE A 707 10.54 -25.35 -3.61
N LYS A 708 10.34 -24.37 -4.49
CA LYS A 708 10.46 -22.95 -4.16
C LYS A 708 9.08 -22.32 -4.17
N GLU A 709 8.76 -21.64 -3.08
CA GLU A 709 7.65 -20.69 -3.05
C GLU A 709 8.01 -19.47 -3.93
N PRO A 710 7.03 -18.74 -4.48
CA PRO A 710 7.28 -17.41 -5.04
C PRO A 710 8.12 -16.56 -4.05
N TRP A 711 9.01 -15.70 -4.56
CA TRP A 711 9.97 -14.94 -3.72
C TRP A 711 9.31 -14.13 -2.59
N PHE A 712 8.01 -13.88 -2.75
CA PHE A 712 7.12 -13.38 -1.75
C PHE A 712 5.77 -14.12 -1.78
N ALA A 713 5.41 -14.71 -0.65
CA ALA A 713 4.14 -15.39 -0.42
C ALA A 713 3.50 -14.80 0.84
N GLN A 714 2.44 -13.99 0.69
CA GLN A 714 1.61 -13.56 1.84
C GLN A 714 1.14 -14.80 2.61
N PRO A 715 1.49 -15.00 3.89
CA PRO A 715 1.11 -16.24 4.61
C PRO A 715 -0.42 -16.44 4.75
N GLN A 716 -1.20 -15.36 4.64
CA GLN A 716 -2.66 -15.43 4.63
C GLN A 716 -3.23 -15.87 3.28
N SER A 717 -2.62 -15.45 2.17
CA SER A 717 -3.13 -15.72 0.81
C SER A 717 -2.43 -16.88 0.12
N TYR A 718 -1.25 -17.28 0.59
CA TYR A 718 -0.40 -18.31 0.00
C TYR A 718 0.06 -19.28 1.08
N ARG A 719 -0.30 -20.55 0.93
CA ARG A 719 0.11 -21.64 1.81
C ARG A 719 0.56 -22.81 0.97
N PHE A 720 1.77 -23.26 1.20
CA PHE A 720 2.35 -24.43 0.55
C PHE A 720 2.86 -25.37 1.63
N ALA A 721 2.54 -26.66 1.51
CA ALA A 721 2.97 -27.66 2.47
C ALA A 721 3.26 -28.98 1.77
N ARG A 722 4.46 -29.53 2.01
CA ARG A 722 4.75 -30.90 1.62
C ARG A 722 3.91 -31.84 2.48
N ASN A 723 3.21 -32.77 1.84
CA ASN A 723 2.34 -33.69 2.57
C ASN A 723 3.16 -34.63 3.46
N ALA A 724 2.73 -34.81 4.71
CA ALA A 724 3.49 -35.60 5.69
C ALA A 724 3.43 -37.12 5.42
N GLN A 725 2.37 -37.61 4.77
CA GLN A 725 2.18 -39.02 4.47
C GLN A 725 2.65 -39.39 3.05
N ASN A 726 2.58 -38.45 2.11
CA ASN A 726 3.08 -38.61 0.74
C ASN A 726 4.15 -37.56 0.44
N PRO A 727 5.45 -37.88 0.55
CA PRO A 727 6.51 -36.91 0.29
C PRO A 727 6.56 -36.46 -1.18
N ASN A 728 5.88 -37.12 -2.12
CA ASN A 728 5.78 -36.67 -3.51
C ASN A 728 4.55 -35.79 -3.78
N ARG A 729 3.88 -35.29 -2.74
CA ARG A 729 2.73 -34.39 -2.82
C ARG A 729 3.03 -33.04 -2.19
N LEU A 730 2.68 -31.97 -2.91
CA LEU A 730 2.65 -30.59 -2.43
C LEU A 730 1.20 -30.11 -2.37
N ASP A 731 0.73 -29.76 -1.18
CA ASP A 731 -0.57 -29.12 -0.97
C ASP A 731 -0.44 -27.60 -1.11
N TYR A 732 -1.40 -26.96 -1.78
CA TYR A 732 -1.38 -25.52 -2.00
C TYR A 732 -2.75 -24.85 -1.73
N GLN A 733 -2.68 -23.61 -1.25
CA GLN A 733 -3.77 -22.64 -1.31
C GLN A 733 -3.17 -21.29 -1.71
N LEU A 734 -3.66 -20.68 -2.80
CA LEU A 734 -3.14 -19.41 -3.30
C LEU A 734 -4.22 -18.56 -3.97
N ASN A 735 -3.97 -17.26 -4.14
CA ASN A 735 -4.85 -16.35 -4.87
C ASN A 735 -4.16 -15.79 -6.14
N THR A 736 -4.91 -15.63 -7.23
CA THR A 736 -4.46 -14.93 -8.44
C THR A 736 -5.46 -13.84 -8.84
N ARG A 737 -4.95 -12.76 -9.43
CA ARG A 737 -5.77 -11.67 -9.99
C ARG A 737 -4.97 -10.88 -11.03
N GLY A 738 -5.04 -11.32 -12.28
CA GLY A 738 -4.32 -10.75 -13.42
C GLY A 738 -2.87 -11.24 -13.59
N ARG A 739 -2.19 -11.60 -12.50
CA ARG A 739 -0.87 -12.27 -12.53
C ARG A 739 -0.99 -13.74 -12.17
N GLY A 740 -0.22 -14.57 -12.88
CA GLY A 740 -0.03 -15.99 -12.57
C GLY A 740 0.95 -16.20 -11.41
N VAL A 741 0.68 -17.22 -10.60
CA VAL A 741 1.55 -17.63 -9.47
C VAL A 741 2.22 -18.93 -9.86
N ALA A 742 3.55 -18.90 -9.92
CA ALA A 742 4.38 -20.03 -10.32
C ALA A 742 4.93 -20.78 -9.10
N MET A 743 4.63 -22.09 -9.02
CA MET A 743 5.23 -23.01 -8.05
C MET A 743 6.34 -23.80 -8.72
N MET A 744 7.54 -23.76 -8.15
CA MET A 744 8.71 -24.44 -8.72
C MET A 744 8.99 -25.73 -7.95
N LEU A 745 8.94 -26.88 -8.64
CA LEU A 745 9.17 -28.20 -8.09
C LEU A 745 10.51 -28.74 -8.59
N GLU A 746 11.37 -29.21 -7.68
CA GLU A 746 12.60 -29.90 -8.05
C GLU A 746 12.35 -31.40 -8.04
N LEU A 747 12.54 -32.05 -9.18
CA LEU A 747 12.36 -33.49 -9.35
C LEU A 747 13.71 -34.18 -9.53
N GLU A 748 13.86 -35.35 -8.92
CA GLU A 748 15.01 -36.25 -9.10
C GLU A 748 14.54 -37.63 -9.56
N GLY A 749 15.29 -38.24 -10.49
CA GLY A 749 14.90 -39.45 -11.20
C GLY A 749 13.82 -39.22 -12.27
N ALA A 750 13.65 -37.99 -12.75
CA ALA A 750 12.63 -37.66 -13.74
C ALA A 750 12.99 -38.17 -15.15
N ASP A 751 11.99 -38.67 -15.85
CA ASP A 751 12.08 -39.23 -17.18
C ASP A 751 10.80 -38.95 -17.99
N ILE A 752 10.72 -39.49 -19.21
CA ILE A 752 9.57 -39.32 -20.10
C ILE A 752 8.25 -39.88 -19.52
N ALA A 753 8.33 -40.87 -18.62
CA ALA A 753 7.18 -41.53 -18.02
C ALA A 753 6.72 -40.86 -16.71
N THR A 754 7.54 -39.96 -16.17
CA THR A 754 7.22 -39.18 -14.97
C THR A 754 5.93 -38.39 -15.18
N GLU A 755 5.02 -38.52 -14.21
CA GLU A 755 3.67 -37.99 -14.25
C GLU A 755 3.47 -36.94 -13.15
N LEU A 756 2.86 -35.82 -13.52
CA LEU A 756 2.35 -34.82 -12.60
C LEU A 756 0.82 -34.83 -12.61
N THR A 757 0.23 -34.92 -11.42
CA THR A 757 -1.19 -34.73 -11.21
C THR A 757 -1.42 -33.40 -10.49
N VAL A 758 -2.05 -32.44 -11.15
CA VAL A 758 -2.46 -31.15 -10.56
C VAL A 758 -3.97 -31.17 -10.31
N GLN A 759 -4.38 -31.07 -9.05
CA GLN A 759 -5.78 -31.07 -8.63
C GLN A 759 -6.13 -29.74 -8.01
N SER A 760 -7.16 -29.06 -8.51
CA SER A 760 -7.80 -27.92 -7.85
C SER A 760 -9.19 -28.32 -7.37
N ALA A 761 -9.48 -28.02 -6.11
CA ALA A 761 -10.79 -28.24 -5.50
C ALA A 761 -11.82 -27.23 -6.00
N ALA A 762 -13.10 -27.55 -5.81
CA ALA A 762 -14.18 -26.63 -6.08
C ALA A 762 -14.11 -25.45 -5.11
N THR A 763 -14.40 -24.26 -5.61
CA THR A 763 -14.30 -22.99 -4.86
C THR A 763 -15.31 -22.00 -5.41
N ARG A 764 -15.58 -20.92 -4.67
CA ARG A 764 -16.42 -19.81 -5.12
C ARG A 764 -15.59 -18.54 -5.17
N GLU A 765 -15.81 -17.70 -6.17
CA GLU A 765 -15.22 -16.34 -6.16
C GLU A 765 -15.65 -15.60 -4.87
N PRO A 766 -14.79 -14.78 -4.27
CA PRO A 766 -15.18 -14.00 -3.09
C PRO A 766 -16.34 -13.07 -3.43
N ASP A 767 -17.33 -12.98 -2.54
CA ASP A 767 -18.35 -11.94 -2.64
C ASP A 767 -17.68 -10.57 -2.46
N PRO A 768 -17.80 -9.67 -3.45
CA PRO A 768 -17.16 -8.36 -3.38
C PRO A 768 -17.77 -7.43 -2.32
N THR A 769 -18.94 -7.75 -1.77
CA THR A 769 -19.71 -6.79 -0.99
C THR A 769 -19.32 -6.67 0.48
N ASP A 770 -18.67 -7.67 1.09
CA ASP A 770 -18.31 -7.77 2.52
C ASP A 770 -19.21 -7.06 3.57
N GLY A 771 -20.48 -6.81 3.23
CA GLY A 771 -21.46 -6.04 3.99
C GLY A 771 -21.53 -4.53 3.75
N THR A 772 -20.73 -3.88 2.89
CA THR A 772 -20.64 -2.40 2.86
C THR A 772 -20.95 -1.65 1.56
N THR A 773 -21.20 -2.27 0.40
CA THR A 773 -22.01 -1.61 -0.67
C THR A 773 -22.39 -2.60 -1.80
N PRO A 774 -23.69 -2.85 -2.04
CA PRO A 774 -24.15 -3.72 -3.13
C PRO A 774 -23.99 -3.13 -4.55
N ASP A 775 -23.84 -1.81 -4.68
CA ASP A 775 -24.04 -1.07 -5.94
C ASP A 775 -22.75 -0.78 -6.74
N MET A 776 -21.62 -1.40 -6.35
CA MET A 776 -20.31 -1.10 -6.96
C MET A 776 -19.79 -2.14 -7.95
N MET A 777 -20.46 -3.27 -8.18
CA MET A 777 -19.90 -4.35 -9.02
C MET A 777 -20.99 -5.06 -9.83
N ASP A 778 -21.04 -4.77 -11.13
CA ASP A 778 -21.99 -5.34 -12.09
C ASP A 778 -21.72 -6.83 -12.48
N ARG A 779 -20.81 -7.55 -11.82
CA ARG A 779 -20.45 -8.94 -12.18
C ARG A 779 -20.94 -9.96 -11.14
N PRO A 780 -21.67 -11.02 -11.54
CA PRO A 780 -22.04 -12.10 -10.63
C PRO A 780 -20.82 -12.94 -10.20
N VAL A 781 -20.82 -13.33 -8.93
CA VAL A 781 -19.85 -14.28 -8.34
C VAL A 781 -20.01 -15.66 -8.99
N ALA A 782 -18.91 -16.29 -9.41
CA ALA A 782 -18.93 -17.61 -10.01
C ALA A 782 -18.60 -18.75 -9.02
N ASP A 783 -19.35 -19.85 -9.11
CA ASP A 783 -18.93 -21.16 -8.59
C ASP A 783 -17.99 -21.83 -9.58
N ILE A 784 -16.87 -22.35 -9.09
CA ILE A 784 -15.79 -22.89 -9.90
C ILE A 784 -15.61 -24.37 -9.56
N PRO A 785 -15.83 -25.30 -10.51
CA PRO A 785 -15.79 -26.73 -10.23
C PRO A 785 -14.36 -27.21 -9.97
N ALA A 786 -14.25 -28.34 -9.28
CA ALA A 786 -12.98 -29.03 -9.11
C ALA A 786 -12.45 -29.51 -10.48
N VAL A 787 -11.14 -29.43 -10.67
CA VAL A 787 -10.46 -29.89 -11.88
C VAL A 787 -9.25 -30.75 -11.53
N ARG A 788 -8.98 -31.75 -12.36
CA ARG A 788 -7.84 -32.66 -12.24
C ARG A 788 -7.15 -32.78 -13.59
N HIS A 789 -5.89 -32.37 -13.64
CA HIS A 789 -5.02 -32.52 -14.81
C HIS A 789 -3.95 -33.56 -14.49
N VAL A 790 -3.80 -34.56 -15.36
CA VAL A 790 -2.76 -35.60 -15.25
C VAL A 790 -1.93 -35.54 -16.52
N VAL A 791 -0.62 -35.38 -16.38
CA VAL A 791 0.30 -35.12 -17.50
C VAL A 791 1.60 -35.87 -17.30
N ARG A 792 2.03 -36.63 -18.30
CA ARG A 792 3.41 -37.13 -18.34
C ARG A 792 4.35 -36.09 -18.94
N LEU A 793 5.61 -36.07 -18.51
CA LEU A 793 6.60 -35.13 -19.05
C LEU A 793 6.78 -35.29 -20.57
N ALA A 794 6.59 -36.50 -21.13
CA ALA A 794 6.58 -36.74 -22.58
C ALA A 794 5.49 -35.97 -23.36
N GLU A 795 4.41 -35.55 -22.69
CA GLU A 795 3.27 -34.88 -23.33
C GLU A 795 3.48 -33.36 -23.43
N LEU A 796 4.53 -32.84 -22.80
CA LEU A 796 4.90 -31.43 -22.85
C LEU A 796 5.42 -31.06 -24.25
N LYS A 797 4.70 -30.20 -24.97
CA LYS A 797 5.12 -29.72 -26.28
C LYS A 797 6.06 -28.53 -26.09
N GLN A 798 7.28 -28.63 -26.61
CA GLN A 798 8.34 -27.64 -26.35
C GLN A 798 8.52 -27.39 -24.84
N GLY A 799 8.46 -28.46 -24.04
CA GLY A 799 8.62 -28.41 -22.59
C GLY A 799 7.49 -27.72 -21.85
N MET A 800 6.29 -27.56 -22.43
CA MET A 800 5.14 -26.94 -21.77
C MET A 800 3.80 -27.54 -22.21
N ILE A 801 2.80 -27.44 -21.33
CA ILE A 801 1.38 -27.60 -21.65
C ILE A 801 0.57 -26.59 -20.84
N THR A 802 -0.52 -26.10 -21.43
CA THR A 802 -1.46 -25.18 -20.78
C THR A 802 -2.86 -25.75 -20.87
N PHE A 803 -3.56 -25.79 -19.74
CA PHE A 803 -4.96 -26.11 -19.65
C PHE A 803 -5.76 -24.83 -19.45
N GLU A 804 -6.87 -24.72 -20.15
CA GLU A 804 -7.77 -23.57 -20.10
C GLU A 804 -9.11 -23.99 -19.51
N GLN A 805 -9.66 -23.15 -18.64
CA GLN A 805 -10.98 -23.33 -18.07
C GLN A 805 -11.77 -22.03 -18.19
N VAL A 806 -12.90 -22.08 -18.90
CA VAL A 806 -13.78 -20.92 -19.03
C VAL A 806 -14.62 -20.76 -17.76
N ILE A 807 -14.44 -19.65 -17.06
CA ILE A 807 -15.20 -19.23 -15.88
C ILE A 807 -16.01 -17.99 -16.22
N VAL A 808 -17.30 -18.18 -16.49
CA VAL A 808 -18.19 -17.14 -17.03
C VAL A 808 -17.65 -16.63 -18.37
N GLN A 809 -16.90 -15.54 -18.38
CA GLN A 809 -16.28 -14.93 -19.56
C GLN A 809 -14.74 -14.88 -19.48
N ASN A 810 -14.17 -15.34 -18.37
CA ASN A 810 -12.73 -15.39 -18.15
C ASN A 810 -12.16 -16.76 -18.49
N ILE A 811 -10.89 -16.81 -18.87
CA ILE A 811 -10.16 -18.06 -19.09
C ILE A 811 -9.11 -18.19 -17.98
N ASP A 812 -9.39 -19.06 -17.00
CA ASP A 812 -8.39 -19.48 -16.03
C ASP A 812 -7.41 -20.43 -16.71
N THR A 813 -6.13 -20.36 -16.35
CA THR A 813 -5.11 -21.25 -16.92
C THR A 813 -4.30 -21.99 -15.86
N VAL A 814 -3.99 -23.25 -16.17
CA VAL A 814 -3.03 -24.09 -15.43
C VAL A 814 -1.94 -24.48 -16.41
N GLN A 815 -0.73 -23.97 -16.21
CA GLN A 815 0.42 -24.27 -17.05
C GLN A 815 1.39 -25.17 -16.30
N ILE A 816 1.89 -26.21 -16.98
CA ILE A 816 2.98 -27.06 -16.51
C ILE A 816 4.13 -26.92 -17.49
N GLN A 817 5.31 -26.57 -16.99
CA GLN A 817 6.47 -26.23 -17.81
C GLN A 817 7.77 -26.76 -17.21
N LEU A 818 8.64 -27.31 -18.05
CA LEU A 818 10.03 -27.58 -17.68
C LEU A 818 10.82 -26.27 -17.62
N VAL A 819 11.63 -26.11 -16.57
CA VAL A 819 12.49 -24.94 -16.37
C VAL A 819 13.96 -25.40 -16.33
N PRO A 820 14.86 -24.73 -17.08
CA PRO A 820 16.28 -25.06 -17.03
C PRO A 820 16.85 -24.67 -15.67
N GLY A 821 17.78 -25.47 -15.13
CA GLY A 821 18.44 -25.18 -13.86
C GLY A 821 19.30 -23.89 -13.88
N ASP A 822 19.65 -23.38 -15.07
CA ASP A 822 20.58 -22.30 -15.34
C ASP A 822 20.05 -21.26 -16.35
N GLY A 823 18.73 -21.08 -16.43
CA GLY A 823 18.12 -20.14 -17.36
C GLY A 823 18.76 -18.74 -17.30
N ALA A 824 18.94 -18.09 -18.45
CA ALA A 824 19.66 -16.83 -18.45
C ALA A 824 18.82 -15.69 -17.87
N LEU A 825 19.47 -14.91 -17.00
CA LEU A 825 18.92 -13.70 -16.38
C LEU A 825 18.94 -12.50 -17.33
N ASP A 826 19.76 -12.56 -18.38
CA ASP A 826 20.07 -11.43 -19.25
C ASP A 826 19.70 -11.75 -20.71
N ARG A 827 18.97 -10.84 -21.36
CA ARG A 827 18.50 -10.98 -22.74
C ARG A 827 18.63 -9.69 -23.53
N GLU A 828 19.09 -9.82 -24.76
CA GLU A 828 18.92 -8.81 -25.80
C GLU A 828 17.84 -9.28 -26.77
N PHE A 829 17.00 -8.35 -27.19
CA PHE A 829 15.88 -8.62 -28.07
C PHE A 829 15.79 -7.55 -29.16
N THR A 830 15.46 -7.98 -30.38
CA THR A 830 15.19 -7.09 -31.50
C THR A 830 14.04 -7.63 -32.33
N TRP A 831 13.12 -6.76 -32.72
CA TRP A 831 12.01 -7.06 -33.61
C TRP A 831 11.66 -5.84 -34.46
N ALA A 832 11.17 -6.04 -35.68
CA ALA A 832 10.78 -4.97 -36.57
C ALA A 832 9.36 -5.19 -37.10
N ASP A 833 8.53 -4.14 -37.06
CA ASP A 833 7.26 -4.11 -37.78
C ASP A 833 7.45 -3.47 -39.15
N LEU A 834 7.15 -4.24 -40.19
CA LEU A 834 7.22 -3.83 -41.60
C LEU A 834 5.84 -3.58 -42.23
N ASN A 835 4.75 -3.81 -41.48
CA ASN A 835 3.39 -3.55 -41.97
C ASN A 835 3.17 -2.06 -42.15
N GLN A 836 2.23 -1.63 -43.00
CA GLN A 836 1.94 -0.19 -43.17
C GLN A 836 1.62 0.49 -41.81
N PRO A 837 2.33 1.58 -41.44
CA PRO A 837 2.05 2.27 -40.18
C PRO A 837 0.72 3.01 -40.26
N ARG A 838 0.02 3.11 -39.12
CA ARG A 838 -1.16 3.97 -38.97
C ARG A 838 -0.92 5.02 -37.90
N ASP A 839 -1.44 6.21 -38.12
CA ASP A 839 -1.41 7.27 -37.11
C ASP A 839 -2.12 6.80 -35.84
N GLY A 840 -1.44 6.98 -34.70
CA GLY A 840 -1.93 6.55 -33.40
C GLY A 840 -1.66 5.09 -33.06
N ASP A 841 -1.04 4.29 -33.96
CA ASP A 841 -0.54 2.97 -33.58
C ASP A 841 0.39 3.12 -32.36
N TYR A 842 0.27 2.20 -31.40
CA TYR A 842 1.13 2.16 -30.23
C TYR A 842 1.70 0.78 -29.96
N TYR A 843 2.90 0.76 -29.36
CA TYR A 843 3.64 -0.45 -29.00
C TYR A 843 4.08 -0.38 -27.54
N TYR A 844 4.12 -1.51 -26.86
CA TYR A 844 4.86 -1.66 -25.61
C TYR A 844 5.36 -3.10 -25.48
N LEU A 845 6.37 -3.32 -24.64
CA LEU A 845 6.89 -4.65 -24.34
C LEU A 845 6.39 -5.11 -22.97
N ARG A 846 6.18 -6.42 -22.87
CA ARG A 846 5.95 -7.13 -21.61
C ARG A 846 6.98 -8.24 -21.47
N VAL A 847 7.64 -8.29 -20.32
CA VAL A 847 8.63 -9.31 -19.97
C VAL A 847 8.05 -10.16 -18.86
N THR A 848 8.19 -11.48 -18.94
CA THR A 848 7.82 -12.43 -17.89
C THR A 848 9.03 -13.27 -17.50
N GLN A 849 9.28 -13.43 -16.20
CA GLN A 849 10.31 -14.30 -15.65
C GLN A 849 9.73 -15.65 -15.23
N VAL A 850 10.60 -16.65 -15.00
CA VAL A 850 10.21 -18.01 -14.57
C VAL A 850 9.42 -18.08 -13.26
N ASP A 851 9.48 -17.07 -12.40
CA ASP A 851 8.71 -17.01 -11.16
C ASP A 851 7.35 -16.28 -11.35
N GLY A 852 7.01 -15.93 -12.59
CA GLY A 852 5.81 -15.19 -12.95
C GLY A 852 5.88 -13.70 -12.61
N SER A 853 7.04 -13.17 -12.22
CA SER A 853 7.25 -11.71 -12.14
C SER A 853 7.35 -11.09 -13.51
N MET A 854 6.94 -9.82 -13.62
CA MET A 854 6.72 -9.16 -14.89
C MET A 854 7.21 -7.71 -14.90
N ALA A 855 7.51 -7.20 -16.09
CA ALA A 855 7.77 -5.80 -16.35
C ALA A 855 7.11 -5.33 -17.66
N TRP A 856 6.63 -4.07 -17.69
CA TRP A 856 5.99 -3.46 -18.86
C TRP A 856 6.58 -2.08 -19.14
N THR A 857 7.07 -1.85 -20.36
CA THR A 857 7.47 -0.50 -20.78
C THR A 857 6.27 0.43 -20.84
N SER A 858 6.46 1.74 -20.60
CA SER A 858 5.49 2.71 -21.12
C SER A 858 5.37 2.61 -22.65
N PRO A 859 4.20 2.94 -23.24
CA PRO A 859 4.01 2.84 -24.67
C PRO A 859 4.85 3.80 -25.50
N PHE A 860 5.06 3.42 -26.75
CA PHE A 860 5.55 4.26 -27.84
C PHE A 860 4.39 4.52 -28.81
N TRP A 861 4.29 5.72 -29.37
CA TRP A 861 3.24 6.05 -30.34
C TRP A 861 3.82 6.42 -31.71
N ILE A 862 3.06 6.15 -32.79
CA ILE A 862 3.45 6.43 -34.18
C ILE A 862 2.58 7.55 -34.78
N GLY A 863 3.20 8.50 -35.47
CA GLY A 863 2.50 9.52 -36.28
C GLY A 863 1.54 10.37 -35.43
N GLY A 864 0.52 11.01 -36.01
CA GLY A 864 -0.62 11.64 -35.30
C GLY A 864 -0.34 12.60 -34.11
N GLN A 865 -1.40 12.92 -33.36
CA GLN A 865 -1.36 13.68 -32.11
C GLN A 865 -2.16 12.96 -31.00
N ALA A 866 -1.87 13.26 -29.74
CA ALA A 866 -2.65 12.78 -28.60
C ALA A 866 -4.11 13.24 -28.73
N ARG A 867 -5.07 12.35 -28.47
CA ARG A 867 -6.46 12.77 -28.30
C ARG A 867 -6.58 13.57 -27.01
N ARG A 868 -7.34 14.67 -27.05
CA ARG A 868 -7.75 15.42 -25.86
C ARG A 868 -9.21 15.12 -25.54
N TYR A 869 -9.49 14.86 -24.27
CA TYR A 869 -10.87 14.81 -23.79
C TYR A 869 -11.46 16.22 -23.81
N THR A 870 -12.68 16.35 -24.33
CA THR A 870 -13.49 17.56 -24.19
C THR A 870 -14.68 17.18 -23.33
N PRO A 871 -14.81 17.75 -22.12
CA PRO A 871 -15.98 17.52 -21.28
C PRO A 871 -17.26 17.87 -22.06
N PRO A 872 -18.35 17.12 -21.89
CA PRO A 872 -19.65 17.53 -22.43
C PRO A 872 -20.00 18.92 -21.88
N ALA A 873 -20.66 19.75 -22.68
CA ALA A 873 -21.23 21.01 -22.19
C ALA A 873 -22.25 20.65 -21.08
N LYS A 874 -21.98 21.12 -19.85
CA LYS A 874 -22.90 20.93 -18.71
C LYS A 874 -24.15 21.80 -18.88
#